data_AF-A0A9R1IRC8-F1
#
_entry.id   AF-A0A9R1IRC8-F1
#
_cell.length_a   1.000
_cell.length_b   1.000
_cell.length_c   1.000
_cell.angle_alpha   90.00
_cell.angle_beta   90.00
_cell.angle_gamma   90.00
#
_symmetry.space_group_name_H-M   'P 1'
#
loop_
_entity.id
_entity.type
_entity.pdbx_description
1 polymer ?
#
loop_
_entity_poly.entity_id
_entity_poly.type
_entity_poly.pdbx_seq_one_letter_code
_entity_poly.pdbx_strand_id
1 'polypeptide(L)'
;MEAEQQKPQRPRRKAQKRRIDDEAAASAAAAAAAAAAAAAAAAAVSSPLGSADADDDNEDDEGSVGPEICCRQSQAAVAREVRTQVDALHHCFSWRHADRATAKRATSVLAELAKNEEMVNVIVEGGAVPALVCHLKVPPMAAAVEEEQQPRPFEHEVEKGAAFALGLLAVKPEHQQLIVDAGALPLLVTLLRRHKNATNSRAVNSLIRRAADAITNLAHENSNIKTCIRIEGGIPPLVELLESQDIKVQRAAAGALRTLAFKNDENKTLIVDCNALPTLILMLRSEDAAIHYEAVGVIGNLVHSSPNIKKEVLNAGALQPVIGLLSSCCTESQREAALLLGQFASADSECKVHIVQRGAVRPLIDMLQSADFQLREMSAFALGRLAQDTHNQAGIAYNGGLLPLLKLLDSKNGSLQHNAAFALYGVADNEDYVSDFVKVGGVQKLQDGEFIVQATKDCVAKTLKRLEEKINGRVLKHLVYLMRVGEKSVQRRVALALAHLCAPEDQRTIFIDNNGLDLLLDLLVSVSSKHQQDGSVALYKLANKAAALSPMDAAPPSPTPQVYLGEQYVNSSTLSDVTFLVEGKRFYAHRIALLASSDAFRAMFDGGYREKDARDIEIPNIRWDVFELMMRFIYTGSVEVTNELAQDLLRAADQYLLEGLKRLCEYTIAQDVNLDNVSDMYDLSEAFHAMSLRHTCVLFILEQFDKICTRPGFSQLIQRVIPELRNFFAKALRPSHRSAQP
;
A
#
# COMPACT_ATOMS: atom_id res chain seq x y z
N MET A 1 -37.35 11.72 -31.68
CA MET A 1 -36.50 10.54 -31.98
C MET A 1 -35.07 11.01 -32.00
N GLU A 2 -34.47 11.13 -30.83
CA GLU A 2 -33.05 11.44 -30.67
C GLU A 2 -32.40 10.22 -30.01
N ALA A 3 -31.34 9.74 -30.62
CA ALA A 3 -30.50 8.67 -30.10
C ALA A 3 -29.11 9.27 -29.86
N GLU A 4 -28.84 9.64 -28.61
CA GLU A 4 -27.50 9.99 -28.14
C GLU A 4 -26.67 8.72 -27.91
N GLN A 5 -25.48 8.69 -28.52
CA GLN A 5 -24.49 7.63 -28.39
C GLN A 5 -23.74 7.74 -27.05
N GLN A 6 -23.96 6.78 -26.15
CA GLN A 6 -23.09 6.54 -25.00
C GLN A 6 -21.79 5.85 -25.45
N LYS A 7 -20.64 6.52 -25.27
CA LYS A 7 -19.29 5.93 -25.38
C LYS A 7 -18.99 5.05 -24.14
N PRO A 8 -18.44 3.83 -24.28
CA PRO A 8 -18.13 2.96 -23.14
C PRO A 8 -16.74 3.26 -22.53
N GLN A 9 -16.68 3.86 -21.34
CA GLN A 9 -15.45 4.03 -20.53
C GLN A 9 -14.92 2.73 -19.86
N ARG A 10 -15.19 1.54 -20.41
CA ARG A 10 -14.94 0.24 -19.73
C ARG A 10 -13.53 -0.40 -19.84
N PRO A 11 -12.59 -0.06 -20.76
CA PRO A 11 -11.33 -0.82 -20.85
C PRO A 11 -10.24 -0.39 -19.84
N ARG A 12 -10.21 0.88 -19.40
CA ARG A 12 -9.16 1.38 -18.48
C ARG A 12 -9.28 0.83 -17.05
N ARG A 13 -10.50 0.68 -16.53
CA ARG A 13 -10.73 0.13 -15.17
C ARG A 13 -10.37 -1.36 -15.05
N LYS A 14 -10.62 -2.17 -16.09
CA LYS A 14 -10.22 -3.60 -16.10
C LYS A 14 -8.71 -3.78 -16.15
N ALA A 15 -8.02 -3.00 -16.98
CA ALA A 15 -6.56 -3.04 -17.09
C ALA A 15 -5.86 -2.58 -15.79
N GLN A 16 -6.36 -1.54 -15.14
CA GLN A 16 -5.79 -1.03 -13.89
C GLN A 16 -6.13 -1.91 -12.67
N LYS A 17 -7.31 -2.57 -12.67
CA LYS A 17 -7.64 -3.61 -11.68
C LYS A 17 -6.73 -4.83 -11.84
N ARG A 18 -6.48 -5.29 -13.07
CA ARG A 18 -5.52 -6.35 -13.36
C ARG A 18 -4.12 -6.00 -12.86
N ARG A 19 -3.59 -4.81 -13.17
CA ARG A 19 -2.26 -4.39 -12.69
C ARG A 19 -2.12 -4.41 -11.16
N ILE A 20 -3.14 -3.97 -10.43
CA ILE A 20 -3.14 -3.99 -8.95
C ILE A 20 -3.24 -5.43 -8.44
N ASP A 21 -4.08 -6.26 -9.06
CA ASP A 21 -4.20 -7.67 -8.74
C ASP A 21 -2.90 -8.44 -9.04
N ASP A 22 -2.17 -8.05 -10.09
CA ASP A 22 -0.89 -8.60 -10.54
C ASP A 22 0.25 -8.17 -9.61
N GLU A 23 0.28 -6.92 -9.12
CA GLU A 23 1.25 -6.45 -8.12
C GLU A 23 1.05 -7.11 -6.75
N ALA A 24 -0.20 -7.25 -6.31
CA ALA A 24 -0.53 -8.00 -5.09
C ALA A 24 -0.22 -9.50 -5.25
N ALA A 25 -0.42 -10.07 -6.45
CA ALA A 25 0.01 -11.43 -6.77
C ALA A 25 1.54 -11.56 -6.82
N ALA A 26 2.26 -10.54 -7.28
CA ALA A 26 3.72 -10.51 -7.30
C ALA A 26 4.31 -10.41 -5.89
N SER A 27 3.71 -9.61 -4.99
CA SER A 27 4.06 -9.57 -3.56
C SER A 27 3.78 -10.91 -2.88
N ALA A 28 2.62 -11.53 -3.12
CA ALA A 28 2.31 -12.86 -2.62
C ALA A 28 3.27 -13.93 -3.19
N ALA A 29 3.67 -13.83 -4.45
CA ALA A 29 4.63 -14.73 -5.08
C ALA A 29 6.05 -14.55 -4.53
N ALA A 30 6.46 -13.31 -4.22
CA ALA A 30 7.74 -13.02 -3.57
C ALA A 30 7.76 -13.54 -2.12
N ALA A 31 6.66 -13.38 -1.37
CA ALA A 31 6.51 -13.92 -0.02
C ALA A 31 6.48 -15.46 -0.02
N ALA A 32 5.74 -16.08 -0.95
CA ALA A 32 5.71 -17.53 -1.14
C ALA A 32 7.10 -18.09 -1.54
N ALA A 33 7.81 -17.39 -2.42
CA ALA A 33 9.16 -17.76 -2.82
C ALA A 33 10.16 -17.63 -1.66
N ALA A 34 10.09 -16.54 -0.89
CA ALA A 34 10.94 -16.33 0.28
C ALA A 34 10.66 -17.35 1.38
N ALA A 35 9.39 -17.70 1.62
CA ALA A 35 9.03 -18.70 2.61
C ALA A 35 9.34 -20.14 2.15
N ALA A 36 9.20 -20.45 0.86
CA ALA A 36 9.65 -21.73 0.29
C ALA A 36 11.18 -21.87 0.29
N ALA A 37 11.92 -20.80 0.00
CA ALA A 37 13.38 -20.76 0.08
C ALA A 37 13.87 -20.85 1.53
N ALA A 38 13.23 -20.15 2.47
CA ALA A 38 13.51 -20.25 3.90
C ALA A 38 13.16 -21.65 4.46
N ALA A 39 12.09 -22.29 3.96
CA ALA A 39 11.74 -23.68 4.32
C ALA A 39 12.76 -24.69 3.81
N ALA A 40 13.18 -24.57 2.54
CA ALA A 40 14.21 -25.42 1.95
C ALA A 40 15.56 -25.23 2.65
N ALA A 41 15.92 -23.98 2.96
CA ALA A 41 17.09 -23.66 3.76
C ALA A 41 16.98 -24.17 5.20
N ALA A 42 15.83 -24.03 5.88
CA ALA A 42 15.63 -24.54 7.24
C ALA A 42 15.52 -26.08 7.29
N ALA A 43 15.06 -26.74 6.23
CA ALA A 43 15.14 -28.19 6.08
C ALA A 43 16.60 -28.64 5.88
N ALA A 44 17.40 -27.87 5.14
CA ALA A 44 18.85 -28.09 5.00
C ALA A 44 19.66 -27.73 6.27
N VAL A 45 19.16 -26.78 7.09
CA VAL A 45 19.89 -26.15 8.22
C VAL A 45 19.28 -26.48 9.60
N SER A 46 18.26 -27.34 9.68
CA SER A 46 17.84 -27.91 10.98
C SER A 46 19.00 -28.71 11.60
N SER A 47 19.59 -28.07 12.62
CA SER A 47 20.99 -28.11 13.05
C SER A 47 21.50 -29.46 13.60
N PRO A 48 22.84 -29.64 13.73
CA PRO A 48 23.40 -30.71 14.53
C PRO A 48 23.06 -30.46 16.01
N LEU A 49 22.33 -31.38 16.64
CA LEU A 49 22.42 -31.48 18.10
C LEU A 49 23.74 -32.18 18.41
N GLY A 50 24.65 -31.43 19.03
CA GLY A 50 25.71 -32.01 19.83
C GLY A 50 25.13 -32.82 20.99
N SER A 51 25.94 -33.80 21.40
CA SER A 51 25.98 -34.42 22.73
C SER A 51 24.67 -35.00 23.27
N ALA A 52 24.36 -36.21 22.84
CA ALA A 52 23.92 -37.27 23.75
C ALA A 52 24.48 -38.60 23.24
N ASP A 53 25.81 -38.66 23.15
CA ASP A 53 26.61 -39.87 23.30
C ASP A 53 28.04 -39.35 23.54
N ALA A 54 28.46 -39.42 24.79
CA ALA A 54 29.77 -39.02 25.26
C ALA A 54 30.80 -40.07 24.85
N ASP A 55 31.99 -39.62 24.44
CA ASP A 55 33.26 -40.24 24.80
C ASP A 55 34.35 -39.15 24.76
N ASP A 56 35.23 -39.23 25.75
CA ASP A 56 36.36 -38.37 26.12
C ASP A 56 37.29 -37.94 24.98
N ASP A 57 37.80 -36.70 25.02
CA ASP A 57 39.19 -36.39 25.42
C ASP A 57 39.52 -34.89 25.20
N ASN A 58 40.37 -34.37 26.10
CA ASN A 58 40.82 -32.98 26.24
C ASN A 58 41.83 -32.51 25.16
N GLU A 59 41.93 -31.19 24.96
CA GLU A 59 43.10 -30.32 25.26
C GLU A 59 43.17 -29.05 24.37
N ASP A 60 43.08 -27.89 25.04
CA ASP A 60 43.86 -26.64 24.98
C ASP A 60 44.58 -26.12 23.69
N ASP A 61 44.13 -24.93 23.29
CA ASP A 61 44.84 -23.62 23.24
C ASP A 61 45.75 -23.14 22.06
N GLU A 62 45.60 -21.83 21.83
CA GLU A 62 46.45 -20.77 21.27
C GLU A 62 46.82 -20.60 19.77
N GLY A 63 46.68 -19.34 19.30
CA GLY A 63 47.59 -18.73 18.32
C GLY A 63 46.95 -17.98 17.13
N SER A 64 46.80 -16.65 17.24
CA SER A 64 46.33 -15.77 16.15
C SER A 64 47.39 -15.51 15.07
N VAL A 65 47.07 -15.77 13.80
CA VAL A 65 47.79 -15.28 12.61
C VAL A 65 46.78 -14.66 11.64
N GLY A 66 47.16 -13.57 10.97
CA GLY A 66 46.25 -12.68 10.21
C GLY A 66 45.40 -13.34 9.09
N PRO A 67 44.29 -12.69 8.67
CA PRO A 67 43.12 -13.37 8.08
C PRO A 67 43.35 -13.97 6.68
N GLU A 68 44.18 -13.34 5.84
CA GLU A 68 44.27 -13.70 4.42
C GLU A 68 45.29 -14.82 4.11
N ILE A 69 46.34 -14.98 4.92
CA ILE A 69 47.36 -16.03 4.74
C ILE A 69 46.91 -17.33 5.43
N CYS A 70 46.22 -17.23 6.57
CA CYS A 70 45.63 -18.37 7.28
C CYS A 70 44.53 -19.06 6.45
N CYS A 71 43.71 -18.28 5.73
CA CYS A 71 42.62 -18.82 4.89
C CYS A 71 43.15 -19.67 3.72
N ARG A 72 44.22 -19.24 3.03
CA ARG A 72 44.81 -20.02 1.92
C ARG A 72 45.52 -21.30 2.37
N GLN A 73 46.18 -21.28 3.53
CA GLN A 73 46.79 -22.48 4.11
C GLN A 73 45.72 -23.48 4.58
N SER A 74 44.61 -22.98 5.13
CA SER A 74 43.43 -23.77 5.49
C SER A 74 42.77 -24.41 4.25
N GLN A 75 42.55 -23.66 3.16
CA GLN A 75 41.99 -24.20 1.91
C GLN A 75 42.90 -25.24 1.25
N ALA A 76 44.21 -25.05 1.27
CA ALA A 76 45.15 -26.03 0.74
C ALA A 76 45.18 -27.34 1.55
N ALA A 77 45.02 -27.25 2.87
CA ALA A 77 44.87 -28.41 3.76
C ALA A 77 43.54 -29.13 3.49
N VAL A 78 42.44 -28.39 3.39
CA VAL A 78 41.11 -28.93 3.04
C VAL A 78 41.14 -29.59 1.65
N ALA A 79 41.77 -28.98 0.65
CA ALA A 79 41.91 -29.57 -0.69
C ALA A 79 42.71 -30.88 -0.67
N ARG A 80 43.72 -30.99 0.22
CA ARG A 80 44.46 -32.25 0.43
C ARG A 80 43.57 -33.30 1.08
N GLU A 81 42.84 -32.93 2.11
CA GLU A 81 41.90 -33.80 2.81
C GLU A 81 40.81 -34.31 1.86
N VAL A 82 40.20 -33.42 1.07
CA VAL A 82 39.22 -33.77 0.02
C VAL A 82 39.80 -34.80 -0.93
N ARG A 83 41.00 -34.58 -1.49
CA ARG A 83 41.64 -35.56 -2.37
C ARG A 83 41.84 -36.90 -1.69
N THR A 84 42.31 -36.92 -0.45
CA THR A 84 42.48 -38.16 0.33
C THR A 84 41.16 -38.91 0.49
N GLN A 85 40.07 -38.21 0.80
CA GLN A 85 38.75 -38.84 0.94
C GLN A 85 38.18 -39.31 -0.41
N VAL A 86 38.38 -38.55 -1.49
CA VAL A 86 37.97 -38.93 -2.85
C VAL A 86 38.74 -40.16 -3.35
N ASP A 87 40.06 -40.19 -3.14
CA ASP A 87 40.89 -41.36 -3.46
C ASP A 87 40.45 -42.58 -2.64
N ALA A 88 40.15 -42.40 -1.35
CA ALA A 88 39.62 -43.48 -0.51
C ALA A 88 38.30 -44.03 -1.07
N LEU A 89 37.38 -43.16 -1.50
CA LEU A 89 36.13 -43.58 -2.13
C LEU A 89 36.36 -44.34 -3.43
N HIS A 90 37.29 -43.90 -4.29
CA HIS A 90 37.57 -44.61 -5.54
C HIS A 90 38.14 -46.01 -5.32
N HIS A 91 38.96 -46.21 -4.28
CA HIS A 91 39.59 -47.51 -4.01
C HIS A 91 38.73 -48.45 -3.15
N CYS A 92 37.69 -47.94 -2.48
CA CYS A 92 36.89 -48.70 -1.50
C CYS A 92 35.48 -49.09 -2.00
N PHE A 93 35.27 -49.22 -3.31
CA PHE A 93 33.97 -49.67 -3.86
C PHE A 93 33.87 -51.20 -3.91
N SER A 94 33.60 -51.84 -2.76
CA SER A 94 33.50 -53.31 -2.66
C SER A 94 32.61 -53.79 -1.50
N TRP A 95 32.24 -55.07 -1.51
CA TRP A 95 31.46 -55.72 -0.44
C TRP A 95 32.25 -55.96 0.86
N ARG A 96 33.58 -55.73 0.88
CA ARG A 96 34.45 -56.01 2.03
C ARG A 96 34.16 -55.06 3.19
N HIS A 97 33.98 -55.57 4.40
CA HIS A 97 33.67 -54.74 5.58
C HIS A 97 34.64 -53.56 5.79
N ALA A 98 35.94 -53.76 5.59
CA ALA A 98 36.96 -52.71 5.72
C ALA A 98 36.75 -51.56 4.71
N ASP A 99 36.49 -51.90 3.44
CA ASP A 99 36.27 -50.92 2.37
C ASP A 99 35.01 -50.09 2.67
N ARG A 100 33.92 -50.75 3.11
CA ARG A 100 32.66 -50.09 3.49
C ARG A 100 32.82 -49.16 4.69
N ALA A 101 33.57 -49.58 5.71
CA ALA A 101 33.86 -48.73 6.87
C ALA A 101 34.66 -47.48 6.45
N THR A 102 35.60 -47.64 5.51
CA THR A 102 36.38 -46.53 4.94
C THR A 102 35.50 -45.61 4.10
N ALA A 103 34.65 -46.15 3.23
CA ALA A 103 33.70 -45.36 2.43
C ALA A 103 32.71 -44.58 3.32
N LYS A 104 32.23 -45.20 4.40
CA LYS A 104 31.39 -44.52 5.41
C LYS A 104 32.13 -43.34 6.06
N ARG A 105 33.38 -43.52 6.48
CA ARG A 105 34.18 -42.42 7.05
C ARG A 105 34.41 -41.33 6.01
N ALA A 106 34.80 -41.68 4.79
CA ALA A 106 35.08 -40.71 3.74
C ALA A 106 33.84 -39.89 3.34
N THR A 107 32.69 -40.53 3.16
CA THR A 107 31.42 -39.82 2.90
C THR A 107 31.03 -38.90 4.07
N SER A 108 31.26 -39.33 5.33
CA SER A 108 31.00 -38.51 6.52
C SER A 108 31.90 -37.29 6.61
N VAL A 109 33.20 -37.44 6.34
CA VAL A 109 34.17 -36.33 6.35
C VAL A 109 33.84 -35.32 5.26
N LEU A 110 33.56 -35.79 4.04
CA LEU A 110 33.15 -34.91 2.94
C LEU A 110 31.84 -34.15 3.26
N ALA A 111 30.87 -34.81 3.89
CA ALA A 111 29.65 -34.16 4.33
C ALA A 111 29.92 -33.10 5.42
N GLU A 112 30.81 -33.37 6.37
CA GLU A 112 31.17 -32.41 7.42
C GLU A 112 31.84 -31.15 6.83
N LEU A 113 32.78 -31.33 5.91
CA LEU A 113 33.41 -30.24 5.18
C LEU A 113 32.38 -29.44 4.36
N ALA A 114 31.42 -30.13 3.73
CA ALA A 114 30.38 -29.52 2.91
C ALA A 114 29.34 -28.71 3.72
N LYS A 115 29.31 -28.80 5.05
CA LYS A 115 28.50 -27.90 5.89
C LYS A 115 28.99 -26.46 5.83
N ASN A 116 30.27 -26.24 5.53
CA ASN A 116 30.80 -24.92 5.25
C ASN A 116 30.65 -24.60 3.76
N GLU A 117 29.74 -23.68 3.42
CA GLU A 117 29.43 -23.30 2.04
C GLU A 117 30.66 -22.80 1.26
N GLU A 118 31.66 -22.22 1.92
CA GLU A 118 32.89 -21.79 1.28
C GLU A 118 33.72 -22.96 0.76
N MET A 119 33.65 -24.12 1.44
CA MET A 119 34.43 -25.31 1.09
C MET A 119 33.78 -26.15 0.00
N VAL A 120 32.50 -25.97 -0.28
CA VAL A 120 31.75 -26.73 -1.29
C VAL A 120 32.45 -26.70 -2.65
N ASN A 121 33.01 -25.56 -3.06
CA ASN A 121 33.68 -25.44 -4.38
C ASN A 121 34.96 -26.26 -4.40
N VAL A 122 35.75 -26.22 -3.31
CA VAL A 122 36.97 -27.04 -3.17
C VAL A 122 36.65 -28.53 -3.20
N ILE A 123 35.53 -28.94 -2.58
CA ILE A 123 35.08 -30.34 -2.56
C ILE A 123 34.68 -30.81 -3.97
N VAL A 124 33.92 -29.99 -4.70
CA VAL A 124 33.48 -30.31 -6.07
C VAL A 124 34.66 -30.34 -7.03
N GLU A 125 35.55 -29.35 -6.99
CA GLU A 125 36.78 -29.29 -7.80
C GLU A 125 37.74 -30.45 -7.50
N GLY A 126 37.73 -30.95 -6.27
CA GLY A 126 38.48 -32.13 -5.85
C GLY A 126 37.95 -33.47 -6.40
N GLY A 127 36.90 -33.46 -7.22
CA GLY A 127 36.36 -34.66 -7.85
C GLY A 127 35.40 -35.48 -6.97
N ALA A 128 34.88 -34.87 -5.89
CA ALA A 128 34.00 -35.59 -4.96
C ALA A 128 32.68 -36.06 -5.60
N VAL A 129 32.14 -35.33 -6.56
CA VAL A 129 30.82 -35.64 -7.12
C VAL A 129 30.79 -37.03 -7.81
N PRO A 130 31.64 -37.35 -8.80
CA PRO A 130 31.66 -38.69 -9.40
C PRO A 130 31.94 -39.80 -8.38
N ALA A 131 32.82 -39.55 -7.40
CA ALA A 131 33.13 -40.51 -6.35
C ALA A 131 31.93 -40.81 -5.46
N LEU A 132 31.22 -39.79 -4.99
CA LEU A 132 30.01 -39.93 -4.17
C LEU A 132 28.88 -40.61 -4.96
N VAL A 133 28.69 -40.27 -6.24
CA VAL A 133 27.67 -40.91 -7.09
C VAL A 133 27.97 -42.40 -7.32
N CYS A 134 29.23 -42.80 -7.37
CA CYS A 134 29.62 -44.21 -7.43
C CYS A 134 29.09 -45.00 -6.22
N HIS A 135 29.19 -44.42 -5.03
CA HIS A 135 28.74 -45.00 -3.76
C HIS A 135 27.22 -44.93 -3.51
N LEU A 136 26.43 -44.44 -4.49
CA LEU A 136 24.98 -44.66 -4.53
C LEU A 136 24.61 -45.96 -5.28
N LYS A 137 25.57 -46.60 -5.96
CA LYS A 137 25.37 -47.83 -6.74
C LYS A 137 25.69 -49.06 -5.88
N VAL A 138 25.11 -50.19 -6.26
CA VAL A 138 25.47 -51.50 -5.71
C VAL A 138 26.82 -51.95 -6.31
N PRO A 139 27.83 -52.34 -5.52
CA PRO A 139 29.09 -52.82 -6.05
C PRO A 139 28.94 -54.13 -6.80
N PRO A 140 29.80 -54.37 -7.80
CA PRO A 140 29.80 -55.65 -8.50
C PRO A 140 30.04 -56.78 -7.51
N MET A 141 29.21 -57.83 -7.56
CA MET A 141 29.50 -59.06 -6.83
C MET A 141 30.74 -59.70 -7.44
N ALA A 142 31.78 -59.91 -6.62
CA ALA A 142 32.92 -60.69 -7.05
C ALA A 142 32.46 -62.14 -7.32
N ALA A 143 32.88 -62.71 -8.45
CA ALA A 143 32.68 -64.12 -8.71
C ALA A 143 33.42 -64.94 -7.63
N ALA A 144 32.68 -65.79 -6.92
CA ALA A 144 33.09 -66.71 -5.86
C ALA A 144 33.52 -66.08 -4.51
N VAL A 145 32.63 -66.15 -3.51
CA VAL A 145 32.78 -67.07 -2.36
C VAL A 145 31.38 -67.50 -1.92
N GLU A 146 31.08 -68.79 -2.09
CA GLU A 146 29.96 -69.48 -1.43
C GLU A 146 30.28 -69.63 0.05
N GLU A 147 30.14 -68.58 0.85
CA GLU A 147 30.13 -68.69 2.31
C GLU A 147 28.95 -67.90 2.89
N GLU A 148 27.95 -68.69 3.30
CA GLU A 148 26.95 -68.44 4.33
C GLU A 148 25.92 -67.32 4.12
N GLN A 149 24.78 -67.75 3.58
CA GLN A 149 23.40 -67.52 4.03
C GLN A 149 23.20 -66.55 5.22
N GLN A 150 23.32 -65.26 4.93
CA GLN A 150 22.49 -64.19 5.49
C GLN A 150 22.44 -63.09 4.42
N PRO A 151 21.30 -62.45 4.14
CA PRO A 151 21.30 -61.26 3.30
C PRO A 151 22.11 -60.20 4.05
N ARG A 152 23.42 -60.07 3.73
CA ARG A 152 24.28 -59.09 4.39
C ARG A 152 23.76 -57.72 3.93
N PRO A 153 23.14 -56.91 4.82
CA PRO A 153 22.60 -55.63 4.43
C PRO A 153 23.78 -54.74 4.09
N PHE A 154 24.04 -54.63 2.81
CA PHE A 154 24.92 -53.63 2.29
C PHE A 154 24.19 -52.28 2.36
N GLU A 155 24.68 -51.45 3.28
CA GLU A 155 25.04 -50.04 3.04
C GLU A 155 24.00 -48.93 3.06
N HIS A 156 22.96 -49.04 3.89
CA HIS A 156 22.16 -47.84 4.18
C HIS A 156 23.01 -46.66 4.69
N GLU A 157 24.13 -46.92 5.37
CA GLU A 157 25.00 -45.87 5.92
C GLU A 157 25.90 -45.17 4.88
N VAL A 158 26.49 -45.92 3.93
CA VAL A 158 27.37 -45.35 2.90
C VAL A 158 26.54 -44.59 1.86
N GLU A 159 25.45 -45.20 1.39
CA GLU A 159 24.50 -44.54 0.49
C GLU A 159 23.87 -43.29 1.14
N LYS A 160 23.56 -43.35 2.45
CA LYS A 160 23.07 -42.21 3.21
C LYS A 160 24.12 -41.11 3.30
N GLY A 161 25.37 -41.47 3.58
CA GLY A 161 26.50 -40.54 3.61
C GLY A 161 26.71 -39.87 2.25
N ALA A 162 26.70 -40.65 1.17
CA ALA A 162 26.83 -40.17 -0.19
C ALA A 162 25.67 -39.26 -0.60
N ALA A 163 24.42 -39.66 -0.36
CA ALA A 163 23.24 -38.85 -0.65
C ALA A 163 23.25 -37.55 0.15
N PHE A 164 23.63 -37.60 1.43
CA PHE A 164 23.73 -36.40 2.28
C PHE A 164 24.81 -35.45 1.79
N ALA A 165 26.02 -35.94 1.49
CA ALA A 165 27.10 -35.12 0.95
C ALA A 165 26.69 -34.48 -0.38
N LEU A 166 26.12 -35.25 -1.33
CA LEU A 166 25.63 -34.71 -2.60
C LEU A 166 24.55 -33.64 -2.40
N GLY A 167 23.64 -33.83 -1.44
CA GLY A 167 22.64 -32.83 -1.06
C GLY A 167 23.26 -31.52 -0.58
N LEU A 168 24.32 -31.58 0.23
CA LEU A 168 25.03 -30.38 0.70
C LEU A 168 25.78 -29.68 -0.44
N LEU A 169 26.40 -30.44 -1.36
CA LEU A 169 27.06 -29.86 -2.54
C LEU A 169 26.05 -29.19 -3.48
N ALA A 170 24.81 -29.70 -3.55
CA ALA A 170 23.73 -29.16 -4.37
C ALA A 170 23.09 -27.87 -3.80
N VAL A 171 23.46 -27.41 -2.60
CA VAL A 171 22.97 -26.13 -2.05
C VAL A 171 23.36 -24.97 -2.95
N LYS A 172 24.54 -25.03 -3.60
CA LYS A 172 24.95 -24.05 -4.61
C LYS A 172 24.37 -24.41 -5.98
N PRO A 173 23.60 -23.50 -6.62
CA PRO A 173 22.97 -23.77 -7.92
C PRO A 173 23.94 -24.18 -9.03
N GLU A 174 25.16 -23.65 -9.00
CA GLU A 174 26.23 -23.93 -9.96
C GLU A 174 26.65 -25.42 -10.02
N HIS A 175 26.48 -26.17 -8.93
CA HIS A 175 26.88 -27.59 -8.85
C HIS A 175 25.75 -28.57 -9.14
N GLN A 176 24.49 -28.12 -9.09
CA GLN A 176 23.33 -28.99 -9.21
C GLN A 176 23.31 -29.75 -10.54
N GLN A 177 23.59 -29.07 -11.65
CA GLN A 177 23.59 -29.70 -12.97
C GLN A 177 24.74 -30.71 -13.09
N LEU A 178 25.93 -30.40 -12.57
CA LEU A 178 27.08 -31.30 -12.58
C LEU A 178 26.79 -32.59 -11.80
N ILE A 179 26.06 -32.51 -10.68
CA ILE A 179 25.62 -33.68 -9.91
C ILE A 179 24.60 -34.52 -10.69
N VAL A 180 23.67 -33.87 -11.40
CA VAL A 180 22.70 -34.56 -12.26
C VAL A 180 23.40 -35.25 -13.43
N ASP A 181 24.33 -34.57 -14.11
CA ASP A 181 25.10 -35.08 -15.24
C ASP A 181 25.99 -36.27 -14.85
N ALA A 182 26.47 -36.31 -13.59
CA ALA A 182 27.19 -37.45 -13.04
C ALA A 182 26.30 -38.71 -12.84
N GLY A 183 24.97 -38.59 -13.01
CA GLY A 183 24.02 -39.70 -12.91
C GLY A 183 23.47 -39.93 -11.50
N ALA A 184 23.52 -38.92 -10.62
CA ALA A 184 23.01 -39.05 -9.26
C ALA A 184 21.49 -39.29 -9.21
N LEU A 185 20.74 -38.68 -10.14
CA LEU A 185 19.30 -38.56 -10.01
C LEU A 185 18.53 -39.90 -10.11
N PRO A 186 18.77 -40.79 -11.08
CA PRO A 186 18.10 -42.10 -11.13
C PRO A 186 18.40 -42.96 -9.89
N LEU A 187 19.60 -42.82 -9.33
CA LEU A 187 20.03 -43.54 -8.13
C LEU A 187 19.29 -43.02 -6.90
N LEU A 188 19.21 -41.71 -6.71
CA LEU A 188 18.44 -41.10 -5.62
C LEU A 188 16.95 -41.51 -5.67
N VAL A 189 16.35 -41.52 -6.87
CA VAL A 189 14.96 -42.00 -7.07
C VAL A 189 14.82 -43.49 -6.71
N THR A 190 15.81 -44.30 -7.05
CA THR A 190 15.83 -45.73 -6.69
C THR A 190 15.87 -45.93 -5.17
N LEU A 191 16.64 -45.10 -4.45
CA LEU A 191 16.71 -45.15 -2.99
C LEU A 191 15.36 -44.83 -2.33
N LEU A 192 14.58 -43.88 -2.87
CA LEU A 192 13.24 -43.58 -2.37
C LEU A 192 12.29 -44.78 -2.42
N ARG A 193 12.40 -45.64 -3.45
CA ARG A 193 11.53 -46.81 -3.64
C ARG A 193 11.79 -47.95 -2.66
N ARG A 194 12.89 -47.90 -1.88
CA ARG A 194 13.24 -48.95 -0.90
C ARG A 194 12.22 -49.08 0.23
N HIS A 195 11.35 -48.09 0.43
CA HIS A 195 10.24 -48.17 1.38
C HIS A 195 9.27 -49.32 1.08
N LYS A 196 9.16 -49.77 -0.18
CA LYS A 196 8.24 -50.87 -0.57
C LYS A 196 8.73 -52.27 -0.19
N ASN A 197 10.04 -52.44 -0.07
CA ASN A 197 10.68 -53.76 -0.01
C ASN A 197 11.30 -54.07 1.36
N ALA A 198 11.38 -53.10 2.27
CA ALA A 198 12.10 -53.23 3.53
C ALA A 198 11.16 -53.38 4.73
N THR A 199 11.56 -54.21 5.70
CA THR A 199 11.07 -54.09 7.09
C THR A 199 11.39 -52.68 7.59
N ASN A 200 10.38 -51.93 8.07
CA ASN A 200 10.51 -50.57 8.61
C ASN A 200 11.67 -50.46 9.63
N SER A 201 12.86 -50.12 9.13
CA SER A 201 14.09 -50.03 9.91
C SER A 201 14.55 -48.59 9.96
N ARG A 202 15.00 -48.15 11.14
CA ARG A 202 15.53 -46.80 11.37
C ARG A 202 16.62 -46.42 10.35
N ALA A 203 17.45 -47.39 9.95
CA ALA A 203 18.53 -47.16 8.97
C ALA A 203 17.96 -46.83 7.57
N VAL A 204 16.96 -47.57 7.11
CA VAL A 204 16.29 -47.36 5.81
C VAL A 204 15.57 -46.02 5.78
N ASN A 205 14.85 -45.68 6.86
CA ASN A 205 14.19 -44.38 7.00
C ASN A 205 15.20 -43.23 6.93
N SER A 206 16.35 -43.37 7.59
CA SER A 206 17.39 -42.34 7.57
C SER A 206 17.99 -42.14 6.17
N LEU A 207 18.14 -43.22 5.39
CA LEU A 207 18.59 -43.19 4.00
C LEU A 207 17.56 -42.51 3.09
N ILE A 208 16.30 -42.94 3.14
CA ILE A 208 15.20 -42.40 2.32
C ILE A 208 15.06 -40.90 2.58
N ARG A 209 15.11 -40.48 3.85
CA ARG A 209 15.11 -39.08 4.24
C ARG A 209 16.24 -38.32 3.56
N ARG A 210 17.48 -38.81 3.61
CA ARG A 210 18.63 -38.14 2.96
C ARG A 210 18.52 -38.11 1.45
N ALA A 211 17.93 -39.13 0.83
CA ALA A 211 17.66 -39.10 -0.61
C ALA A 211 16.63 -38.01 -0.98
N ALA A 212 15.56 -37.87 -0.19
CA ALA A 212 14.57 -36.80 -0.36
C ALA A 212 15.16 -35.40 -0.11
N ASP A 213 15.98 -35.24 0.94
CA ASP A 213 16.72 -33.99 1.22
C ASP A 213 17.62 -33.62 0.03
N ALA A 214 18.37 -34.58 -0.53
CA ALA A 214 19.25 -34.35 -1.68
C ALA A 214 18.47 -33.94 -2.93
N ILE A 215 17.33 -34.59 -3.21
CA ILE A 215 16.43 -34.21 -4.30
C ILE A 215 15.89 -32.79 -4.11
N THR A 216 15.58 -32.41 -2.87
CA THR A 216 15.12 -31.05 -2.54
C THR A 216 16.17 -30.01 -2.91
N ASN A 217 17.42 -30.22 -2.50
CA ASN A 217 18.52 -29.28 -2.77
C ASN A 217 18.88 -29.22 -4.27
N LEU A 218 18.88 -30.37 -4.96
CA LEU A 218 19.11 -30.42 -6.42
C LEU A 218 18.03 -29.66 -7.21
N ALA A 219 16.78 -29.71 -6.75
CA ALA A 219 15.66 -29.05 -7.40
C ALA A 219 15.50 -27.57 -7.04
N HIS A 220 16.20 -27.09 -6.00
CA HIS A 220 16.03 -25.73 -5.48
C HIS A 220 16.37 -24.69 -6.56
N GLU A 221 15.43 -23.80 -6.86
CA GLU A 221 15.51 -22.77 -7.91
C GLU A 221 15.86 -23.26 -9.34
N ASN A 222 15.81 -24.57 -9.60
CA ASN A 222 16.20 -25.13 -10.90
C ASN A 222 15.06 -25.87 -11.60
N SER A 223 14.36 -25.18 -12.51
CA SER A 223 13.20 -25.73 -13.23
C SER A 223 13.52 -26.92 -14.14
N ASN A 224 14.74 -27.00 -14.68
CA ASN A 224 15.18 -28.11 -15.52
C ASN A 224 15.31 -29.38 -14.67
N ILE A 225 15.98 -29.29 -13.52
CA ILE A 225 16.17 -30.43 -12.63
C ILE A 225 14.83 -30.90 -12.04
N LYS A 226 13.92 -29.99 -11.69
CA LYS A 226 12.54 -30.35 -11.31
C LYS A 226 11.84 -31.21 -12.37
N THR A 227 12.08 -30.90 -13.65
CA THR A 227 11.53 -31.65 -14.77
C THR A 227 12.21 -33.01 -14.94
N CYS A 228 13.55 -33.07 -14.81
CA CYS A 228 14.28 -34.34 -14.80
C CYS A 228 13.80 -35.27 -13.69
N ILE A 229 13.59 -34.77 -12.46
CA ILE A 229 13.09 -35.57 -11.33
C ILE A 229 11.73 -36.20 -11.65
N ARG A 230 10.85 -35.45 -12.32
CA ARG A 230 9.56 -35.97 -12.80
C ARG A 230 9.76 -37.06 -13.85
N ILE A 231 10.60 -36.82 -14.86
CA ILE A 231 10.86 -37.78 -15.96
C ILE A 231 11.45 -39.09 -15.43
N GLU A 232 12.36 -39.02 -14.46
CA GLU A 232 12.94 -40.19 -13.78
C GLU A 232 11.93 -40.92 -12.86
N GLY A 233 10.70 -40.41 -12.71
CA GLY A 233 9.67 -41.02 -11.88
C GLY A 233 9.93 -40.87 -10.39
N GLY A 234 10.49 -39.73 -9.97
CA GLY A 234 10.74 -39.39 -8.56
C GLY A 234 9.51 -38.92 -7.79
N ILE A 235 8.49 -38.38 -8.47
CA ILE A 235 7.27 -37.85 -7.80
C ILE A 235 6.43 -38.96 -7.14
N PRO A 236 6.08 -40.08 -7.83
CA PRO A 236 5.27 -41.13 -7.21
C PRO A 236 5.81 -41.68 -5.87
N PRO A 237 7.10 -42.06 -5.73
CA PRO A 237 7.61 -42.52 -4.45
C PRO A 237 7.64 -41.43 -3.37
N LEU A 238 7.81 -40.15 -3.73
CA LEU A 238 7.70 -39.06 -2.75
C LEU A 238 6.27 -38.91 -2.22
N VAL A 239 5.25 -39.10 -3.07
CA VAL A 239 3.85 -39.07 -2.64
C VAL A 239 3.53 -40.24 -1.73
N GLU A 240 4.00 -41.45 -2.06
CA GLU A 240 3.84 -42.64 -1.20
C GLU A 240 4.49 -42.44 0.18
N LEU A 241 5.64 -41.78 0.25
CA LEU A 241 6.36 -41.50 1.49
C LEU A 241 5.65 -40.48 2.41
N LEU A 242 4.63 -39.76 1.94
CA LEU A 242 3.78 -38.93 2.79
C LEU A 242 3.00 -39.75 3.82
N GLU A 243 2.79 -41.06 3.57
CA GLU A 243 2.10 -41.98 4.49
C GLU A 243 3.07 -42.67 5.48
N SER A 244 4.35 -42.31 5.46
CA SER A 244 5.36 -42.87 6.36
C SER A 244 5.03 -42.59 7.83
N GLN A 245 5.18 -43.61 8.68
CA GLN A 245 5.09 -43.48 10.15
C GLN A 245 6.29 -42.75 10.76
N ASP A 246 7.39 -42.63 10.01
CA ASP A 246 8.56 -41.87 10.43
C ASP A 246 8.39 -40.39 10.04
N ILE A 247 8.17 -39.55 11.06
CA ILE A 247 7.93 -38.11 10.92
C ILE A 247 9.03 -37.43 10.10
N LYS A 248 10.29 -37.86 10.25
CA LYS A 248 11.41 -37.23 9.53
C LYS A 248 11.38 -37.58 8.04
N VAL A 249 10.98 -38.80 7.69
CA VAL A 249 10.77 -39.23 6.30
C VAL A 249 9.56 -38.52 5.70
N GLN A 250 8.43 -38.51 6.41
CA GLN A 250 7.21 -37.83 5.97
C GLN A 250 7.47 -36.34 5.69
N ARG A 251 8.17 -35.65 6.59
CA ARG A 251 8.57 -34.25 6.42
C ARG A 251 9.48 -34.04 5.20
N ALA A 252 10.53 -34.86 5.05
CA ALA A 252 11.47 -34.72 3.93
C ALA A 252 10.80 -34.96 2.57
N ALA A 253 9.89 -35.94 2.50
CA ALA A 253 9.08 -36.17 1.31
C ALA A 253 8.20 -34.96 0.97
N ALA A 254 7.53 -34.37 1.96
CA ALA A 254 6.73 -33.16 1.78
C ALA A 254 7.58 -31.95 1.33
N GLY A 255 8.75 -31.74 1.94
CA GLY A 255 9.70 -30.70 1.53
C GLY A 255 10.16 -30.84 0.07
N ALA A 256 10.47 -32.06 -0.36
CA ALA A 256 10.82 -32.34 -1.76
C ALA A 256 9.64 -32.02 -2.70
N LEU A 257 8.42 -32.46 -2.36
CA LEU A 257 7.21 -32.17 -3.15
C LEU A 257 6.91 -30.66 -3.21
N ARG A 258 7.12 -29.93 -2.11
CA ARG A 258 6.96 -28.47 -2.06
C ARG A 258 7.87 -27.79 -3.07
N THR A 259 9.14 -28.18 -3.12
CA THR A 259 10.12 -27.65 -4.07
C THR A 259 9.79 -28.01 -5.51
N LEU A 260 9.38 -29.26 -5.75
CA LEU A 260 9.01 -29.77 -7.08
C LEU A 260 7.75 -29.10 -7.63
N ALA A 261 6.78 -28.73 -6.78
CA ALA A 261 5.56 -28.03 -7.17
C ALA A 261 5.80 -26.54 -7.49
N PHE A 262 6.85 -25.92 -6.94
CA PHE A 262 7.10 -24.50 -7.10
C PHE A 262 7.41 -24.13 -8.57
N LYS A 263 6.51 -23.35 -9.19
CA LYS A 263 6.60 -22.84 -10.58
C LYS A 263 6.80 -23.93 -11.64
N ASN A 264 6.21 -25.12 -11.45
CA ASN A 264 6.25 -26.19 -12.46
C ASN A 264 4.88 -26.89 -12.55
N ASP A 265 4.09 -26.56 -13.57
CA ASP A 265 2.68 -26.96 -13.64
C ASP A 265 2.50 -28.46 -13.96
N GLU A 266 3.41 -29.05 -14.74
CA GLU A 266 3.42 -30.49 -15.00
C GLU A 266 3.70 -31.29 -13.73
N ASN A 267 4.61 -30.82 -12.88
CA ASN A 267 4.88 -31.44 -11.60
C ASN A 267 3.68 -31.32 -10.66
N LYS A 268 3.06 -30.13 -10.56
CA LYS A 268 1.85 -29.95 -9.73
C LYS A 268 0.75 -30.92 -10.14
N THR A 269 0.49 -31.05 -11.44
CA THR A 269 -0.52 -31.95 -11.99
C THR A 269 -0.21 -33.39 -11.61
N LEU A 270 1.04 -33.85 -11.82
CA LEU A 270 1.41 -35.22 -11.47
C LEU A 270 1.32 -35.51 -9.97
N ILE A 271 1.64 -34.55 -9.09
CA ILE A 271 1.51 -34.72 -7.64
C ILE A 271 0.04 -34.98 -7.25
N VAL A 272 -0.89 -34.25 -7.87
CA VAL A 272 -2.33 -34.42 -7.64
C VAL A 272 -2.82 -35.74 -8.24
N ASP A 273 -2.39 -36.09 -9.46
CA ASP A 273 -2.73 -37.36 -10.12
C ASP A 273 -2.23 -38.58 -9.33
N CYS A 274 -1.13 -38.46 -8.60
CA CYS A 274 -0.63 -39.47 -7.67
C CYS A 274 -1.44 -39.55 -6.35
N ASN A 275 -2.56 -38.84 -6.23
CA ASN A 275 -3.46 -38.82 -5.08
C ASN A 275 -2.82 -38.30 -3.78
N ALA A 276 -1.97 -37.27 -3.86
CA ALA A 276 -1.32 -36.69 -2.67
C ALA A 276 -2.29 -35.90 -1.75
N LEU A 277 -3.41 -35.40 -2.28
CA LEU A 277 -4.27 -34.43 -1.58
C LEU A 277 -4.85 -34.94 -0.26
N PRO A 278 -5.44 -36.15 -0.14
CA PRO A 278 -6.01 -36.62 1.12
C PRO A 278 -4.97 -36.67 2.24
N THR A 279 -3.76 -37.15 1.95
CA THR A 279 -2.67 -37.27 2.91
C THR A 279 -2.12 -35.91 3.32
N LEU A 280 -1.93 -34.99 2.37
CA LEU A 280 -1.52 -33.61 2.68
C LEU A 280 -2.55 -32.89 3.56
N ILE A 281 -3.85 -33.09 3.30
CA ILE A 281 -4.94 -32.49 4.11
C ILE A 281 -4.98 -33.08 5.53
N LEU A 282 -4.70 -34.37 5.68
CA LEU A 282 -4.55 -35.00 6.99
C LEU A 282 -3.35 -34.42 7.75
N MET A 283 -2.21 -34.23 7.07
CA MET A 283 -0.99 -33.65 7.63
C MET A 283 -1.18 -32.20 8.13
N LEU A 284 -2.10 -31.42 7.55
CA LEU A 284 -2.46 -30.08 8.07
C LEU A 284 -2.98 -30.10 9.50
N ARG A 285 -3.47 -31.26 9.98
CA ARG A 285 -3.99 -31.45 11.34
C ARG A 285 -2.96 -32.03 12.31
N SER A 286 -1.72 -32.21 11.86
CA SER A 286 -0.65 -32.73 12.71
C SER A 286 -0.37 -31.80 13.90
N GLU A 287 -0.11 -32.39 15.06
CA GLU A 287 0.40 -31.68 16.24
C GLU A 287 1.87 -31.26 16.05
N ASP A 288 2.61 -31.96 15.18
CA ASP A 288 3.97 -31.56 14.80
C ASP A 288 3.90 -30.38 13.82
N ALA A 289 4.41 -29.23 14.29
CA ALA A 289 4.42 -28.00 13.52
C ALA A 289 5.21 -28.08 12.22
N ALA A 290 6.30 -28.86 12.19
CA ALA A 290 7.09 -29.01 10.98
C ALA A 290 6.32 -29.80 9.90
N ILE A 291 5.47 -30.74 10.30
CA ILE A 291 4.62 -31.51 9.37
C ILE A 291 3.53 -30.64 8.77
N HIS A 292 2.76 -29.95 9.61
CA HIS A 292 1.67 -29.12 9.08
C HIS A 292 2.20 -27.92 8.28
N TYR A 293 3.42 -27.45 8.58
CA TYR A 293 4.10 -26.39 7.84
C TYR A 293 4.45 -26.84 6.41
N GLU A 294 5.05 -28.02 6.25
CA GLU A 294 5.35 -28.53 4.92
C GLU A 294 4.06 -28.81 4.14
N ALA A 295 3.05 -29.41 4.78
CA ALA A 295 1.79 -29.71 4.13
C ALA A 295 1.10 -28.45 3.57
N VAL A 296 1.00 -27.37 4.36
CA VAL A 296 0.40 -26.11 3.89
C VAL A 296 1.23 -25.47 2.77
N GLY A 297 2.57 -25.58 2.84
CA GLY A 297 3.48 -25.09 1.81
C GLY A 297 3.35 -25.86 0.49
N VAL A 298 3.25 -27.20 0.53
CA VAL A 298 2.98 -28.03 -0.66
C VAL A 298 1.67 -27.60 -1.31
N ILE A 299 0.58 -27.54 -0.53
CA ILE A 299 -0.74 -27.15 -1.04
C ILE A 299 -0.72 -25.73 -1.62
N GLY A 300 -0.06 -24.79 -0.95
CA GLY A 300 0.16 -23.42 -1.45
C GLY A 300 0.81 -23.40 -2.84
N ASN A 301 1.88 -24.16 -3.04
CA ASN A 301 2.54 -24.25 -4.34
C ASN A 301 1.68 -24.96 -5.39
N LEU A 302 0.90 -25.98 -5.01
CA LEU A 302 0.00 -26.70 -5.90
C LEU A 302 -1.11 -25.82 -6.46
N VAL A 303 -1.69 -24.92 -5.64
CA VAL A 303 -2.83 -24.08 -6.07
C VAL A 303 -2.41 -22.75 -6.68
N HIS A 304 -1.16 -22.34 -6.48
CA HIS A 304 -0.62 -21.10 -7.04
C HIS A 304 -0.67 -21.12 -8.57
N SER A 305 -1.39 -20.17 -9.17
CA SER A 305 -1.66 -20.06 -10.61
C SER A 305 -2.35 -21.28 -11.26
N SER A 306 -2.92 -22.19 -10.46
CA SER A 306 -3.51 -23.45 -10.95
C SER A 306 -4.99 -23.56 -10.53
N PRO A 307 -5.94 -22.98 -11.30
CA PRO A 307 -7.34 -22.89 -10.90
C PRO A 307 -8.06 -24.24 -10.81
N ASN A 308 -7.68 -25.23 -11.60
CA ASN A 308 -8.27 -26.58 -11.55
C ASN A 308 -7.85 -27.31 -10.26
N ILE A 309 -6.53 -27.38 -10.00
CA ILE A 309 -5.98 -27.95 -8.77
C ILE A 309 -6.56 -27.26 -7.53
N LYS A 310 -6.74 -25.94 -7.58
CA LYS A 310 -7.40 -25.19 -6.50
C LYS A 310 -8.80 -25.71 -6.19
N LYS A 311 -9.61 -26.00 -7.21
CA LYS A 311 -10.96 -26.58 -7.02
C LYS A 311 -10.87 -27.99 -6.43
N GLU A 312 -9.94 -28.81 -6.90
CA GLU A 312 -9.73 -30.17 -6.38
C GLU A 312 -9.32 -30.15 -4.89
N VAL A 313 -8.40 -29.28 -4.51
CA VAL A 313 -7.98 -29.06 -3.11
C VAL A 313 -9.16 -28.63 -2.22
N LEU A 314 -10.00 -27.72 -2.71
CA LEU A 314 -11.20 -27.28 -1.97
C LEU A 314 -12.23 -28.40 -1.83
N ASN A 315 -12.48 -29.16 -2.91
CA ASN A 315 -13.40 -30.30 -2.92
C ASN A 315 -12.91 -31.44 -2.01
N ALA A 316 -11.59 -31.62 -1.89
CA ALA A 316 -10.98 -32.57 -0.96
C ALA A 316 -11.06 -32.14 0.53
N GLY A 317 -11.60 -30.95 0.82
CA GLY A 317 -11.90 -30.51 2.19
C GLY A 317 -10.77 -29.77 2.90
N ALA A 318 -9.78 -29.24 2.17
CA ALA A 318 -8.62 -28.54 2.75
C ALA A 318 -8.98 -27.26 3.54
N LEU A 319 -10.13 -26.63 3.26
CA LEU A 319 -10.46 -25.30 3.77
C LEU A 319 -10.47 -25.22 5.31
N GLN A 320 -11.13 -26.15 6.02
CA GLN A 320 -11.21 -26.06 7.48
C GLN A 320 -9.85 -26.30 8.17
N PRO A 321 -9.05 -27.32 7.78
CA PRO A 321 -7.70 -27.48 8.32
C PRO A 321 -6.81 -26.24 8.11
N VAL A 322 -6.86 -25.61 6.93
CA VAL A 322 -6.09 -24.39 6.65
C VAL A 322 -6.53 -23.23 7.56
N ILE A 323 -7.84 -23.05 7.79
CA ILE A 323 -8.34 -22.05 8.75
C ILE A 323 -7.83 -22.34 10.18
N GLY A 324 -7.78 -23.61 10.59
CA GLY A 324 -7.23 -24.02 11.88
C GLY A 324 -5.77 -23.58 12.09
N LEU A 325 -4.95 -23.62 11.03
CA LEU A 325 -3.54 -23.22 11.09
C LEU A 325 -3.33 -21.72 11.30
N LEU A 326 -4.33 -20.87 11.08
CA LEU A 326 -4.24 -19.44 11.44
C LEU A 326 -4.03 -19.22 12.95
N SER A 327 -4.38 -20.22 13.78
CA SER A 327 -4.17 -20.20 15.22
C SER A 327 -3.07 -21.17 15.68
N SER A 328 -2.20 -21.63 14.77
CA SER A 328 -1.06 -22.49 15.09
C SER A 328 -0.07 -21.78 16.02
N CYS A 329 0.66 -22.53 16.86
CA CYS A 329 1.80 -22.02 17.63
C CYS A 329 3.01 -21.65 16.74
N CYS A 330 3.02 -22.13 15.49
CA CYS A 330 4.06 -21.86 14.51
C CYS A 330 3.67 -20.67 13.63
N THR A 331 4.41 -19.57 13.75
CA THR A 331 4.20 -18.35 12.96
C THR A 331 4.36 -18.61 11.46
N GLU A 332 5.29 -19.47 11.06
CA GLU A 332 5.47 -19.81 9.65
C GLU A 332 4.24 -20.51 9.07
N SER A 333 3.59 -21.38 9.84
CA SER A 333 2.35 -22.04 9.44
C SER A 333 1.17 -21.08 9.37
N GLN A 334 1.07 -20.13 10.32
CA GLN A 334 0.09 -19.06 10.25
C GLN A 334 0.25 -18.21 8.98
N ARG A 335 1.50 -17.86 8.65
CA ARG A 335 1.86 -17.08 7.44
C ARG A 335 1.42 -17.80 6.17
N GLU A 336 1.79 -19.07 6.02
CA GLU A 336 1.43 -19.89 4.86
C GLU A 336 -0.09 -20.13 4.77
N ALA A 337 -0.76 -20.34 5.90
CA ALA A 337 -2.21 -20.50 5.94
C ALA A 337 -2.93 -19.22 5.47
N ALA A 338 -2.51 -18.04 5.94
CA ALA A 338 -3.07 -16.77 5.50
C ALA A 338 -2.84 -16.53 3.99
N LEU A 339 -1.63 -16.82 3.49
CA LEU A 339 -1.31 -16.76 2.06
C LEU A 339 -2.23 -17.68 1.25
N LEU A 340 -2.37 -18.95 1.66
CA LEU A 340 -3.21 -19.94 0.99
C LEU A 340 -4.69 -19.54 0.99
N LEU A 341 -5.21 -18.98 2.09
CA LEU A 341 -6.58 -18.44 2.11
C LEU A 341 -6.76 -17.27 1.14
N GLY A 342 -5.78 -16.38 1.02
CA GLY A 342 -5.79 -15.33 0.02
C GLY A 342 -5.77 -15.88 -1.42
N GLN A 343 -5.04 -16.97 -1.66
CA GLN A 343 -5.05 -17.68 -2.94
C GLN A 343 -6.40 -18.38 -3.20
N PHE A 344 -7.03 -18.99 -2.20
CA PHE A 344 -8.39 -19.52 -2.31
C PHE A 344 -9.41 -18.42 -2.63
N ALA A 345 -9.27 -17.25 -1.98
CA ALA A 345 -10.12 -16.09 -2.21
C ALA A 345 -9.95 -15.44 -3.59
N SER A 346 -8.95 -15.83 -4.40
CA SER A 346 -8.84 -15.42 -5.81
C SER A 346 -9.68 -16.29 -6.77
N ALA A 347 -10.38 -17.31 -6.26
CA ALA A 347 -11.33 -18.12 -7.04
C ALA A 347 -12.65 -17.36 -7.30
N ASP A 348 -13.78 -18.04 -7.13
CA ASP A 348 -15.12 -17.45 -7.25
C ASP A 348 -15.59 -16.76 -5.94
N SER A 349 -16.73 -16.08 -6.06
CA SER A 349 -17.41 -15.40 -4.95
C SER A 349 -17.82 -16.39 -3.85
N GLU A 350 -18.24 -17.60 -4.23
CA GLU A 350 -18.72 -18.62 -3.30
C GLU A 350 -17.61 -19.06 -2.33
N CYS A 351 -16.40 -19.32 -2.84
CA CYS A 351 -15.24 -19.66 -2.03
C CYS A 351 -14.92 -18.57 -0.98
N LYS A 352 -14.98 -17.30 -1.37
CA LYS A 352 -14.75 -16.18 -0.44
C LYS A 352 -15.75 -16.17 0.70
N VAL A 353 -17.02 -16.44 0.40
CA VAL A 353 -18.10 -16.49 1.40
C VAL A 353 -17.88 -17.67 2.36
N HIS A 354 -17.55 -18.85 1.83
CA HIS A 354 -17.27 -20.03 2.65
C HIS A 354 -16.07 -19.84 3.59
N ILE A 355 -15.01 -19.16 3.14
CA ILE A 355 -13.85 -18.82 4.00
C ILE A 355 -14.30 -18.00 5.21
N VAL A 356 -15.15 -16.98 5.00
CA VAL A 356 -15.66 -16.13 6.08
C VAL A 356 -16.62 -16.88 6.99
N GLN A 357 -17.58 -17.62 6.43
CA GLN A 357 -18.57 -18.40 7.19
C GLN A 357 -17.93 -19.47 8.08
N ARG A 358 -16.78 -20.00 7.69
CA ARG A 358 -16.00 -20.98 8.47
C ARG A 358 -15.10 -20.36 9.54
N GLY A 359 -15.18 -19.06 9.76
CA GLY A 359 -14.55 -18.38 10.89
C GLY A 359 -13.13 -17.86 10.66
N ALA A 360 -12.67 -17.74 9.41
CA ALA A 360 -11.31 -17.25 9.12
C ALA A 360 -11.07 -15.79 9.54
N VAL A 361 -12.11 -14.97 9.60
CA VAL A 361 -11.99 -13.51 9.78
C VAL A 361 -11.33 -13.13 11.11
N ARG A 362 -11.75 -13.75 12.22
CA ARG A 362 -11.26 -13.35 13.55
C ARG A 362 -9.76 -13.65 13.73
N PRO A 363 -9.26 -14.87 13.43
CA PRO A 363 -7.82 -15.14 13.47
C PRO A 363 -7.02 -14.21 12.55
N LEU A 364 -7.52 -13.91 11.34
CA LEU A 364 -6.85 -12.96 10.44
C LEU A 364 -6.75 -11.56 11.09
N ILE A 365 -7.84 -11.03 11.66
CA ILE A 365 -7.82 -9.73 12.34
C ILE A 365 -6.86 -9.72 13.54
N ASP A 366 -6.81 -10.81 14.31
CA ASP A 366 -5.88 -10.93 15.43
C ASP A 366 -4.41 -10.92 14.92
N MET A 367 -4.12 -11.59 13.80
CA MET A 367 -2.80 -11.55 13.15
C MET A 367 -2.37 -10.15 12.66
N LEU A 368 -3.30 -9.26 12.31
CA LEU A 368 -2.97 -7.86 11.92
C LEU A 368 -2.30 -7.08 13.07
N GLN A 369 -2.43 -7.56 14.30
CA GLN A 369 -1.88 -6.93 15.51
C GLN A 369 -0.54 -7.56 15.95
N SER A 370 -0.06 -8.58 15.23
CA SER A 370 1.20 -9.25 15.54
C SER A 370 2.41 -8.31 15.44
N ALA A 371 3.43 -8.56 16.25
CA ALA A 371 4.73 -7.88 16.13
C ALA A 371 5.45 -8.26 14.82
N ASP A 372 5.24 -9.48 14.33
CA ASP A 372 5.81 -9.97 13.08
C ASP A 372 5.16 -9.27 11.87
N PHE A 373 5.98 -8.62 11.06
CA PHE A 373 5.50 -7.91 9.87
C PHE A 373 4.96 -8.87 8.81
N GLN A 374 5.53 -10.07 8.66
CA GLN A 374 5.14 -11.02 7.62
C GLN A 374 3.74 -11.58 7.91
N LEU A 375 3.41 -11.83 9.18
CA LEU A 375 2.07 -12.23 9.59
C LEU A 375 1.04 -11.14 9.29
N ARG A 376 1.37 -9.88 9.60
CA ARG A 376 0.51 -8.74 9.27
C ARG A 376 0.30 -8.61 7.77
N GLU A 377 1.34 -8.80 6.96
CA GLU A 377 1.28 -8.71 5.50
C GLU A 377 0.39 -9.78 4.88
N MET A 378 0.58 -11.05 5.27
CA MET A 378 -0.23 -12.14 4.73
C MET A 378 -1.69 -12.08 5.21
N SER A 379 -1.93 -11.64 6.45
CA SER A 379 -3.28 -11.42 6.93
C SER A 379 -3.98 -10.28 6.18
N ALA A 380 -3.31 -9.13 6.00
CA ALA A 380 -3.86 -8.02 5.24
C ALA A 380 -4.14 -8.40 3.78
N PHE A 381 -3.26 -9.20 3.17
CA PHE A 381 -3.47 -9.78 1.83
C PHE A 381 -4.74 -10.62 1.76
N ALA A 382 -4.91 -11.58 2.70
CA ALA A 382 -6.08 -12.45 2.73
C ALA A 382 -7.38 -11.66 2.95
N LEU A 383 -7.42 -10.78 3.96
CA LEU A 383 -8.56 -9.90 4.23
C LEU A 383 -8.88 -8.98 3.05
N GLY A 384 -7.84 -8.47 2.38
CA GLY A 384 -7.98 -7.64 1.18
C GLY A 384 -8.73 -8.34 0.05
N ARG A 385 -8.41 -9.62 -0.20
CA ARG A 385 -9.10 -10.45 -1.19
C ARG A 385 -10.54 -10.79 -0.77
N LEU A 386 -10.74 -11.11 0.50
CA LEU A 386 -12.06 -11.43 1.06
C LEU A 386 -13.01 -10.23 1.05
N ALA A 387 -12.51 -9.03 1.32
CA ALA A 387 -13.29 -7.77 1.34
C ALA A 387 -13.80 -7.34 -0.04
N GLN A 388 -13.28 -7.92 -1.13
CA GLN A 388 -13.79 -7.66 -2.49
C GLN A 388 -15.14 -8.33 -2.77
N ASP A 389 -15.70 -9.08 -1.81
CA ASP A 389 -17.05 -9.64 -1.87
C ASP A 389 -18.00 -8.92 -0.91
N THR A 390 -19.18 -8.51 -1.38
CA THR A 390 -20.15 -7.73 -0.61
C THR A 390 -20.69 -8.49 0.61
N HIS A 391 -20.83 -9.82 0.52
CA HIS A 391 -21.33 -10.64 1.63
C HIS A 391 -20.32 -10.75 2.77
N ASN A 392 -19.03 -10.58 2.47
CA ASN A 392 -17.95 -10.71 3.44
C ASN A 392 -17.65 -9.43 4.20
N GLN A 393 -17.92 -8.27 3.59
CA GLN A 393 -17.62 -6.96 4.15
C GLN A 393 -18.25 -6.81 5.55
N ALA A 394 -19.47 -7.31 5.73
CA ALA A 394 -20.15 -7.30 7.02
C ALA A 394 -19.44 -8.16 8.08
N GLY A 395 -19.02 -9.37 7.73
CA GLY A 395 -18.27 -10.23 8.65
C GLY A 395 -16.94 -9.62 9.08
N ILE A 396 -16.19 -9.03 8.13
CA ILE A 396 -14.89 -8.38 8.40
C ILE A 396 -15.06 -7.22 9.37
N ALA A 397 -16.07 -6.38 9.14
CA ALA A 397 -16.24 -5.19 9.92
C ALA A 397 -16.90 -5.44 11.29
N TYR A 398 -17.86 -6.39 11.39
CA TYR A 398 -18.38 -6.86 12.69
C TYR A 398 -17.28 -7.39 13.62
N ASN A 399 -16.26 -8.05 13.06
CA ASN A 399 -15.12 -8.54 13.83
C ASN A 399 -14.07 -7.47 14.18
N GLY A 400 -14.31 -6.20 13.84
CA GLY A 400 -13.45 -5.07 14.22
C GLY A 400 -12.24 -4.86 13.32
N GLY A 401 -12.25 -5.32 12.06
CA GLY A 401 -11.09 -5.26 11.16
C GLY A 401 -10.67 -3.84 10.74
N LEU A 402 -11.56 -2.86 10.86
CA LEU A 402 -11.35 -1.49 10.37
C LEU A 402 -10.16 -0.77 11.03
N LEU A 403 -10.09 -0.75 12.37
CA LEU A 403 -9.04 -0.04 13.10
C LEU A 403 -7.64 -0.65 12.88
N PRO A 404 -7.44 -1.98 12.99
CA PRO A 404 -6.17 -2.60 12.64
C PRO A 404 -5.71 -2.28 11.22
N LEU A 405 -6.61 -2.36 10.22
CA LEU A 405 -6.28 -2.03 8.84
C LEU A 405 -5.87 -0.56 8.66
N LEU A 406 -6.58 0.38 9.30
CA LEU A 406 -6.21 1.80 9.28
C LEU A 406 -4.84 2.06 9.92
N LYS A 407 -4.49 1.32 10.99
CA LYS A 407 -3.17 1.41 11.64
C LYS A 407 -2.05 0.93 10.72
N LEU A 408 -2.30 -0.08 9.89
CA LEU A 408 -1.30 -0.60 8.95
C LEU A 408 -0.98 0.38 7.80
N LEU A 409 -1.81 1.41 7.58
CA LEU A 409 -1.49 2.49 6.64
C LEU A 409 -0.26 3.31 7.09
N ASP A 410 0.12 3.28 8.36
CA ASP A 410 1.34 3.94 8.86
C ASP A 410 2.62 3.11 8.66
N SER A 411 2.50 1.93 8.05
CA SER A 411 3.63 1.04 7.83
C SER A 411 4.66 1.65 6.88
N LYS A 412 5.94 1.51 7.22
CA LYS A 412 7.07 1.84 6.33
C LYS A 412 7.32 0.78 5.24
N ASN A 413 6.55 -0.32 5.24
CA ASN A 413 6.60 -1.34 4.21
C ASN A 413 5.48 -1.12 3.19
N GLY A 414 5.86 -0.88 1.93
CA GLY A 414 4.94 -0.56 0.84
C GLY A 414 3.91 -1.65 0.53
N SER A 415 4.30 -2.92 0.56
CA SER A 415 3.42 -4.06 0.29
C SER A 415 2.36 -4.21 1.39
N LEU A 416 2.77 -4.14 2.66
CA LEU A 416 1.86 -4.17 3.81
C LEU A 416 0.88 -2.99 3.78
N GLN A 417 1.39 -1.78 3.48
CA GLN A 417 0.57 -0.57 3.36
C GLN A 417 -0.46 -0.70 2.22
N HIS A 418 -0.04 -1.27 1.07
CA HIS A 418 -0.91 -1.52 -0.07
C HIS A 418 -2.00 -2.54 0.25
N ASN A 419 -1.65 -3.67 0.86
CA ASN A 419 -2.61 -4.72 1.23
C ASN A 419 -3.68 -4.19 2.21
N ALA A 420 -3.27 -3.35 3.17
CA ALA A 420 -4.20 -2.68 4.07
C ALA A 420 -5.14 -1.71 3.34
N ALA A 421 -4.61 -0.87 2.44
CA ALA A 421 -5.41 0.03 1.62
C ALA A 421 -6.41 -0.74 0.73
N PHE A 422 -5.99 -1.87 0.14
CA PHE A 422 -6.84 -2.71 -0.69
C PHE A 422 -7.99 -3.36 0.09
N ALA A 423 -7.75 -3.76 1.34
CA ALA A 423 -8.80 -4.24 2.24
C ALA A 423 -9.80 -3.14 2.61
N LEU A 424 -9.31 -1.94 2.95
CA LEU A 424 -10.15 -0.78 3.25
C LEU A 424 -11.00 -0.36 2.05
N TYR A 425 -10.44 -0.40 0.84
CA TYR A 425 -11.17 -0.18 -0.40
C TYR A 425 -12.35 -1.15 -0.52
N GLY A 426 -12.15 -2.43 -0.23
CA GLY A 426 -13.21 -3.45 -0.24
C GLY A 426 -14.31 -3.16 0.78
N VAL A 427 -13.93 -2.91 2.04
CA VAL A 427 -14.89 -2.64 3.13
C VAL A 427 -15.69 -1.35 2.89
N ALA A 428 -15.10 -0.33 2.25
CA ALA A 428 -15.77 0.93 1.93
C ALA A 428 -16.94 0.81 0.94
N ASP A 429 -17.17 -0.34 0.31
CA ASP A 429 -18.33 -0.57 -0.57
C ASP A 429 -19.63 -0.84 0.22
N ASN A 430 -19.50 -1.28 1.47
CA ASN A 430 -20.63 -1.54 2.35
C ASN A 430 -21.09 -0.26 3.04
N GLU A 431 -22.30 0.19 2.70
CA GLU A 431 -22.93 1.40 3.22
C GLU A 431 -23.06 1.42 4.76
N ASP A 432 -23.31 0.27 5.38
CA ASP A 432 -23.53 0.20 6.83
C ASP A 432 -22.25 0.60 7.59
N TYR A 433 -21.09 0.37 6.99
CA TYR A 433 -19.77 0.68 7.57
C TYR A 433 -19.19 2.01 7.17
N VAL A 434 -19.76 2.71 6.18
CA VAL A 434 -19.30 4.06 5.83
C VAL A 434 -19.37 4.96 7.06
N SER A 435 -20.44 4.84 7.85
CA SER A 435 -20.58 5.62 9.08
C SER A 435 -19.48 5.32 10.10
N ASP A 436 -19.15 4.05 10.31
CA ASP A 436 -18.09 3.63 11.24
C ASP A 436 -16.70 4.01 10.72
N PHE A 437 -16.47 3.91 9.40
CA PHE A 437 -15.27 4.39 8.72
C PHE A 437 -15.02 5.87 9.00
N VAL A 438 -16.06 6.70 8.92
CA VAL A 438 -15.96 8.12 9.26
C VAL A 438 -15.77 8.32 10.77
N LYS A 439 -16.56 7.65 11.62
CA LYS A 439 -16.48 7.80 13.09
C LYS A 439 -15.07 7.54 13.64
N VAL A 440 -14.38 6.52 13.13
CA VAL A 440 -13.03 6.18 13.60
C VAL A 440 -11.92 7.08 13.02
N GLY A 441 -12.26 8.00 12.12
CA GLY A 441 -11.31 8.91 11.48
C GLY A 441 -10.62 8.31 10.25
N GLY A 442 -11.22 7.31 9.61
CA GLY A 442 -10.65 6.63 8.45
C GLY A 442 -10.48 7.56 7.25
N VAL A 443 -11.39 8.53 7.05
CA VAL A 443 -11.29 9.51 5.95
C VAL A 443 -10.05 10.38 6.13
N GLN A 444 -9.84 10.94 7.31
CA GLN A 444 -8.65 11.76 7.60
C GLN A 444 -7.38 10.93 7.46
N LYS A 445 -7.40 9.68 7.94
CA LYS A 445 -6.26 8.75 7.78
C LYS A 445 -5.88 8.49 6.32
N LEU A 446 -6.86 8.40 5.44
CA LEU A 446 -6.65 8.24 4.00
C LEU A 446 -6.15 9.53 3.33
N GLN A 447 -6.54 10.70 3.84
CA GLN A 447 -6.12 11.99 3.29
C GLN A 447 -4.71 12.40 3.72
N ASP A 448 -4.40 12.22 5.00
CA ASP A 448 -3.15 12.69 5.61
C ASP A 448 -2.02 11.65 5.52
N GLY A 449 -2.32 10.43 5.05
CA GLY A 449 -1.39 9.32 5.05
C GLY A 449 -0.21 9.50 4.09
N GLU A 450 1.00 9.21 4.58
CA GLU A 450 2.21 9.17 3.76
C GLU A 450 2.35 7.80 3.08
N PHE A 451 1.97 7.72 1.80
CA PHE A 451 1.99 6.47 1.05
C PHE A 451 3.26 6.31 0.20
N ILE A 452 3.96 5.20 0.39
CA ILE A 452 5.28 4.95 -0.22
C ILE A 452 5.13 4.59 -1.71
N VAL A 453 4.19 3.69 -2.02
CA VAL A 453 4.02 3.11 -3.36
C VAL A 453 2.86 3.78 -4.09
N GLN A 454 3.02 4.05 -5.39
CA GLN A 454 1.99 4.70 -6.21
C GLN A 454 0.68 3.89 -6.25
N ALA A 455 0.76 2.57 -6.30
CA ALA A 455 -0.40 1.68 -6.26
C ALA A 455 -1.26 1.90 -5.00
N THR A 456 -0.62 2.19 -3.86
CA THR A 456 -1.32 2.54 -2.61
C THR A 456 -2.01 3.88 -2.73
N LYS A 457 -1.35 4.92 -3.27
CA LYS A 457 -1.97 6.24 -3.53
C LYS A 457 -3.20 6.13 -4.43
N ASP A 458 -3.09 5.37 -5.53
CA ASP A 458 -4.20 5.10 -6.44
C ASP A 458 -5.36 4.37 -5.74
N CYS A 459 -5.05 3.40 -4.88
CA CYS A 459 -6.05 2.65 -4.12
C CYS A 459 -6.78 3.53 -3.10
N VAL A 460 -6.03 4.38 -2.38
CA VAL A 460 -6.56 5.35 -1.43
C VAL A 460 -7.48 6.36 -2.11
N ALA A 461 -7.07 6.93 -3.25
CA ALA A 461 -7.91 7.85 -4.02
C ALA A 461 -9.22 7.19 -4.49
N LYS A 462 -9.17 5.92 -4.93
CA LYS A 462 -10.37 5.14 -5.27
C LYS A 462 -11.26 4.87 -4.07
N THR A 463 -10.67 4.67 -2.89
CA THR A 463 -11.39 4.46 -1.64
C THR A 463 -12.14 5.73 -1.25
N LEU A 464 -11.48 6.90 -1.28
CA LEU A 464 -12.13 8.19 -1.02
C LEU A 464 -13.28 8.46 -1.99
N LYS A 465 -13.07 8.24 -3.29
CA LYS A 465 -14.12 8.38 -4.29
C LYS A 465 -15.31 7.44 -4.04
N ARG A 466 -15.05 6.20 -3.65
CA ARG A 466 -16.10 5.23 -3.29
C ARG A 466 -16.89 5.70 -2.07
N LEU A 467 -16.21 6.23 -1.05
CA LEU A 467 -16.88 6.80 0.12
C LEU A 467 -17.77 8.00 -0.26
N GLU A 468 -17.28 8.90 -1.11
CA GLU A 468 -18.09 10.01 -1.68
C GLU A 468 -19.35 9.47 -2.40
N GLU A 469 -19.22 8.46 -3.26
CA GLU A 469 -20.36 7.84 -3.95
C GLU A 469 -21.38 7.18 -2.99
N LYS A 470 -20.94 6.74 -1.81
CA LYS A 470 -21.78 6.04 -0.81
C LYS A 470 -22.35 6.97 0.27
N ILE A 471 -21.85 8.20 0.41
CA ILE A 471 -22.37 9.19 1.37
C ILE A 471 -23.58 9.88 0.74
N ASN A 472 -24.72 9.19 0.78
CA ASN A 472 -26.01 9.72 0.36
C ASN A 472 -27.15 9.07 1.18
N GLY A 473 -28.38 9.54 0.99
CA GLY A 473 -29.59 8.89 1.53
C GLY A 473 -29.51 8.57 3.03
N ARG A 474 -29.61 7.27 3.37
CA ARG A 474 -29.60 6.79 4.77
C ARG A 474 -28.26 7.03 5.47
N VAL A 475 -27.15 6.86 4.74
CA VAL A 475 -25.79 7.01 5.29
C VAL A 475 -25.55 8.47 5.66
N LEU A 476 -25.90 9.39 4.75
CA LEU A 476 -25.77 10.82 5.00
C LEU A 476 -26.62 11.26 6.21
N LYS A 477 -27.88 10.82 6.29
CA LYS A 477 -28.76 11.13 7.44
C LYS A 477 -28.15 10.67 8.77
N HIS A 478 -27.57 9.47 8.80
CA HIS A 478 -26.90 8.96 9.99
C HIS A 478 -25.63 9.75 10.33
N LEU A 479 -24.81 10.11 9.33
CA LEU A 479 -23.64 10.97 9.54
C LEU A 479 -24.05 12.34 10.10
N VAL A 480 -25.08 12.99 9.54
CA VAL A 480 -25.60 14.27 10.06
C VAL A 480 -26.11 14.13 11.50
N TYR A 481 -26.79 13.03 11.83
CA TYR A 481 -27.17 12.74 13.22
C TYR A 481 -25.94 12.65 14.13
N LEU A 482 -24.92 11.86 13.75
CA LEU A 482 -23.68 11.72 14.52
C LEU A 482 -22.91 13.06 14.65
N MET A 483 -22.95 13.89 13.61
CA MET A 483 -22.37 15.23 13.62
C MET A 483 -23.03 16.14 14.65
N ARG A 484 -24.33 15.96 14.92
CA ARG A 484 -25.10 16.79 15.85
C ARG A 484 -25.05 16.31 17.29
N VAL A 485 -25.13 14.99 17.50
CA VAL A 485 -25.31 14.42 18.84
C VAL A 485 -24.16 13.55 19.32
N GLY A 486 -23.21 13.21 18.45
CA GLY A 486 -22.06 12.39 18.81
C GLY A 486 -21.11 13.08 19.79
N GLU A 487 -20.11 12.35 20.27
CA GLU A 487 -19.04 12.95 21.07
C GLU A 487 -18.23 13.97 20.24
N LYS A 488 -17.61 14.97 20.90
CA LYS A 488 -16.87 16.04 20.21
C LYS A 488 -15.85 15.52 19.18
N SER A 489 -15.17 14.40 19.47
CA SER A 489 -14.23 13.76 18.56
C SER A 489 -14.91 13.24 17.28
N VAL A 490 -16.07 12.59 17.43
CA VAL A 490 -16.89 12.06 16.33
C VAL A 490 -17.50 13.20 15.53
N GLN A 491 -18.08 14.21 16.18
CA GLN A 491 -18.66 15.38 15.51
C GLN A 491 -17.65 16.03 14.56
N ARG A 492 -16.43 16.27 15.05
CA ARG A 492 -15.32 16.83 14.26
C ARG A 492 -14.93 15.95 13.09
N ARG A 493 -14.71 14.64 13.31
CA ARG A 493 -14.35 13.70 12.24
C ARG A 493 -15.40 13.64 11.14
N VAL A 494 -16.67 13.67 11.52
CA VAL A 494 -17.79 13.68 10.58
C VAL A 494 -17.83 15.00 9.80
N ALA A 495 -17.74 16.16 10.48
CA ALA A 495 -17.72 17.46 9.81
C ALA A 495 -16.56 17.57 8.79
N LEU A 496 -15.35 17.17 9.20
CA LEU A 496 -14.16 17.14 8.34
C LEU A 496 -14.35 16.18 7.15
N ALA A 497 -14.90 14.99 7.37
CA ALA A 497 -15.13 14.02 6.32
C ALA A 497 -16.18 14.52 5.31
N LEU A 498 -17.29 15.07 5.79
CA LEU A 498 -18.34 15.62 4.93
C LEU A 498 -17.84 16.83 4.13
N ALA A 499 -16.95 17.67 4.68
CA ALA A 499 -16.41 18.82 3.95
C ALA A 499 -15.66 18.37 2.68
N HIS A 500 -15.03 17.20 2.77
CA HIS A 500 -14.32 16.60 1.65
C HIS A 500 -15.23 15.78 0.72
N LEU A 501 -16.13 14.95 1.28
CA LEU A 501 -16.80 13.88 0.55
C LEU A 501 -18.27 14.13 0.24
N CYS A 502 -18.90 15.20 0.76
CA CYS A 502 -20.30 15.44 0.46
C CYS A 502 -20.50 15.89 -0.99
N ALA A 503 -21.65 15.52 -1.54
CA ALA A 503 -22.12 16.02 -2.81
C ALA A 503 -22.41 17.53 -2.72
N PRO A 504 -22.28 18.29 -3.82
CA PRO A 504 -22.50 19.74 -3.81
C PRO A 504 -23.91 20.15 -3.33
N GLU A 505 -24.94 19.37 -3.70
CA GLU A 505 -26.34 19.58 -3.31
C GLU A 505 -26.60 19.44 -1.80
N ASP A 506 -25.77 18.67 -1.09
CA ASP A 506 -25.94 18.41 0.35
C ASP A 506 -25.22 19.44 1.23
N GLN A 507 -24.35 20.28 0.66
CA GLN A 507 -23.49 21.20 1.41
C GLN A 507 -24.28 22.14 2.32
N ARG A 508 -25.37 22.73 1.82
CA ARG A 508 -26.22 23.61 2.63
C ARG A 508 -26.84 22.88 3.80
N THR A 509 -27.45 21.72 3.54
CA THR A 509 -28.10 20.90 4.56
C THR A 509 -27.10 20.53 5.66
N ILE A 510 -25.89 20.13 5.30
CA ILE A 510 -24.85 19.71 6.25
C ILE A 510 -24.30 20.91 7.02
N PHE A 511 -23.78 21.92 6.31
CA PHE A 511 -22.95 22.97 6.91
C PHE A 511 -23.75 24.14 7.47
N ILE A 512 -24.91 24.46 6.88
CA ILE A 512 -25.76 25.56 7.32
C ILE A 512 -26.89 25.03 8.20
N ASP A 513 -27.71 24.12 7.69
CA ASP A 513 -28.95 23.72 8.38
C ASP A 513 -28.71 22.79 9.59
N ASN A 514 -27.54 22.14 9.66
CA ASN A 514 -27.16 21.22 10.73
C ASN A 514 -25.86 21.61 11.46
N ASN A 515 -25.47 22.90 11.40
CA ASN A 515 -24.32 23.49 12.12
C ASN A 515 -22.96 22.81 11.85
N GLY A 516 -22.79 22.14 10.70
CA GLY A 516 -21.50 21.56 10.32
C GLY A 516 -20.41 22.63 10.16
N LEU A 517 -20.77 23.84 9.73
CA LEU A 517 -19.82 24.95 9.56
C LEU A 517 -19.24 25.41 10.89
N ASP A 518 -20.06 25.51 11.93
CA ASP A 518 -19.62 25.94 13.25
C ASP A 518 -18.59 24.97 13.83
N LEU A 519 -18.78 23.67 13.62
CA LEU A 519 -17.81 22.65 14.01
C LEU A 519 -16.45 22.85 13.32
N LEU A 520 -16.43 23.28 12.05
CA LEU A 520 -15.19 23.56 11.32
C LEU A 520 -14.54 24.88 11.77
N LEU A 521 -15.34 25.92 12.03
CA LEU A 521 -14.85 27.21 12.51
C LEU A 521 -14.26 27.09 13.93
N ASP A 522 -14.88 26.29 14.80
CA ASP A 522 -14.37 26.00 16.15
C ASP A 522 -13.00 25.31 16.13
N LEU A 523 -12.66 24.59 15.04
CA LEU A 523 -11.33 24.00 14.88
C LEU A 523 -10.25 25.06 14.68
N LEU A 524 -10.54 26.18 14.02
CA LEU A 524 -9.56 27.25 13.79
C LEU A 524 -9.06 27.91 15.08
N VAL A 525 -9.88 27.89 16.13
CA VAL A 525 -9.55 28.43 17.46
C VAL A 525 -9.17 27.35 18.48
N SER A 526 -9.02 26.09 18.03
CA SER A 526 -8.59 24.98 18.88
C SER A 526 -7.16 25.19 19.40
N VAL A 527 -6.87 24.67 20.60
CA VAL A 527 -5.51 24.65 21.16
C VAL A 527 -4.56 23.72 20.39
N SER A 528 -5.12 22.69 19.74
CA SER A 528 -4.33 21.76 18.92
C SER A 528 -4.07 22.35 17.54
N SER A 529 -2.80 22.56 17.19
CA SER A 529 -2.36 23.00 15.85
C SER A 529 -2.85 22.05 14.74
N LYS A 530 -2.86 20.73 14.99
CA LYS A 530 -3.42 19.76 14.04
C LYS A 530 -4.91 20.04 13.75
N HIS A 531 -5.72 20.25 14.78
CA HIS A 531 -7.13 20.59 14.57
C HIS A 531 -7.30 21.88 13.77
N GLN A 532 -6.50 22.91 14.07
CA GLN A 532 -6.55 24.16 13.35
C GLN A 532 -6.26 23.96 11.85
N GLN A 533 -5.24 23.18 11.52
CA GLN A 533 -4.89 22.83 10.14
C GLN A 533 -5.98 21.98 9.47
N ASP A 534 -6.53 20.97 10.15
CA ASP A 534 -7.62 20.16 9.63
C ASP A 534 -8.85 21.04 9.29
N GLY A 535 -9.18 21.98 10.19
CA GLY A 535 -10.26 22.96 10.01
C GLY A 535 -10.02 23.88 8.82
N SER A 536 -8.80 24.41 8.68
CA SER A 536 -8.46 25.33 7.58
C SER A 536 -8.55 24.64 6.22
N VAL A 537 -8.00 23.42 6.10
CA VAL A 537 -8.03 22.62 4.88
C VAL A 537 -9.47 22.26 4.50
N ALA A 538 -10.29 21.88 5.48
CA ALA A 538 -11.70 21.56 5.24
C ALA A 538 -12.49 22.78 4.75
N LEU A 539 -12.31 23.94 5.38
CA LEU A 539 -12.97 25.19 4.99
C LEU A 539 -12.51 25.65 3.60
N TYR A 540 -11.21 25.59 3.30
CA TYR A 540 -10.69 25.95 1.98
C TYR A 540 -11.27 25.06 0.87
N LYS A 541 -11.31 23.74 1.10
CA LYS A 541 -11.93 22.78 0.16
C LYS A 541 -13.42 23.07 -0.03
N LEU A 542 -14.14 23.35 1.05
CA LEU A 542 -15.56 23.68 0.99
C LEU A 542 -15.79 24.98 0.19
N ALA A 543 -14.93 25.99 0.38
CA ALA A 543 -15.00 27.25 -0.35
C ALA A 543 -14.73 27.06 -1.85
N ASN A 544 -13.73 26.28 -2.23
CA ASN A 544 -13.44 25.97 -3.63
C ASN A 544 -14.60 25.24 -4.32
N LYS A 545 -15.26 24.31 -3.61
CA LYS A 545 -16.47 23.64 -4.13
C LYS A 545 -17.64 24.61 -4.29
N ALA A 546 -17.81 25.55 -3.36
CA ALA A 546 -18.88 26.55 -3.42
C ALA A 546 -18.64 27.62 -4.51
N ALA A 547 -17.39 28.02 -4.73
CA ALA A 547 -17.00 28.95 -5.78
C ALA A 547 -17.30 28.41 -7.19
N ALA A 548 -17.17 27.09 -7.41
CA ALA A 548 -17.54 26.45 -8.68
C ALA A 548 -19.05 26.50 -9.00
N LEU A 549 -19.90 26.75 -8.00
CA LEU A 549 -21.36 26.78 -8.12
C LEU A 549 -21.94 28.20 -8.25
N SER A 550 -21.16 29.23 -7.94
CA SER A 550 -21.62 30.62 -7.94
C SER A 550 -21.02 31.39 -9.11
N PRO A 551 -21.82 31.99 -10.01
CA PRO A 551 -21.36 33.12 -10.81
C PRO A 551 -21.20 34.33 -9.88
N MET A 552 -20.14 34.33 -9.07
CA MET A 552 -19.60 35.58 -8.55
C MET A 552 -19.09 36.34 -9.76
N ASP A 553 -19.80 37.39 -10.19
CA ASP A 553 -19.18 38.57 -10.83
C ASP A 553 -20.16 39.63 -11.34
N ALA A 554 -21.47 39.36 -11.44
CA ALA A 554 -22.39 40.42 -11.84
C ALA A 554 -22.61 41.40 -10.68
N ALA A 555 -22.22 42.66 -10.91
CA ALA A 555 -22.65 43.78 -10.09
C ALA A 555 -24.17 43.74 -9.91
N PRO A 556 -24.73 44.08 -8.73
CA PRO A 556 -25.99 44.80 -8.77
C PRO A 556 -25.77 45.98 -9.72
N PRO A 557 -26.54 46.11 -10.82
CA PRO A 557 -26.40 47.27 -11.68
C PRO A 557 -26.56 48.53 -10.82
N SER A 558 -25.69 49.51 -11.05
CA SER A 558 -25.81 50.79 -10.36
C SER A 558 -27.24 51.31 -10.53
N PRO A 559 -27.90 51.84 -9.49
CA PRO A 559 -29.20 52.48 -9.65
C PRO A 559 -29.13 53.71 -10.59
N THR A 560 -27.92 54.21 -10.85
CA THR A 560 -27.62 55.31 -11.77
C THR A 560 -27.31 54.81 -13.20
N PRO A 561 -27.88 55.43 -14.26
CA PRO A 561 -27.58 55.09 -15.65
C PRO A 561 -26.14 55.47 -16.00
N GLN A 562 -25.33 54.50 -16.44
CA GLN A 562 -23.95 54.75 -16.86
C GLN A 562 -23.92 55.43 -18.24
N VAL A 563 -23.40 56.65 -18.30
CA VAL A 563 -23.23 57.43 -19.55
C VAL A 563 -21.76 57.77 -19.72
N TYR A 564 -21.14 57.17 -20.74
CA TYR A 564 -19.73 57.36 -21.06
C TYR A 564 -19.58 58.37 -22.20
N LEU A 565 -18.92 59.51 -21.93
CA LEU A 565 -18.69 60.55 -22.94
C LEU A 565 -17.51 60.20 -23.88
N GLY A 566 -16.62 59.30 -23.45
CA GLY A 566 -15.42 58.89 -24.19
C GLY A 566 -14.15 59.62 -23.76
N GLU A 567 -13.01 59.02 -24.10
CA GLU A 567 -11.65 59.43 -23.70
C GLU A 567 -11.34 60.89 -24.06
N GLN A 568 -11.82 61.36 -25.22
CA GLN A 568 -11.56 62.70 -25.75
C GLN A 568 -12.12 63.85 -24.88
N TYR A 569 -13.02 63.55 -23.95
CA TYR A 569 -13.58 64.54 -23.03
C TYR A 569 -12.95 64.50 -21.63
N VAL A 570 -12.03 63.57 -21.36
CA VAL A 570 -11.28 63.53 -20.09
C VAL A 570 -10.38 64.77 -20.00
N ASN A 571 -10.49 65.51 -18.90
CA ASN A 571 -9.73 66.75 -18.65
C ASN A 571 -9.78 67.77 -19.81
N SER A 572 -10.90 67.80 -20.55
CA SER A 572 -11.10 68.71 -21.67
C SER A 572 -11.87 69.95 -21.23
N SER A 573 -11.37 71.14 -21.57
CA SER A 573 -12.10 72.39 -21.32
C SER A 573 -13.33 72.57 -22.21
N THR A 574 -13.46 71.77 -23.27
CA THR A 574 -14.56 71.84 -24.22
C THR A 574 -15.86 71.38 -23.57
N LEU A 575 -16.83 72.29 -23.42
CA LEU A 575 -18.13 72.05 -22.76
C LEU A 575 -18.05 71.70 -21.26
N SER A 576 -16.89 71.89 -20.63
CA SER A 576 -16.73 71.72 -19.19
C SER A 576 -17.57 72.75 -18.44
N ASP A 577 -18.34 72.29 -17.46
CA ASP A 577 -19.23 73.07 -16.61
C ASP A 577 -18.82 73.03 -15.12
N VAL A 578 -17.74 72.32 -14.80
CA VAL A 578 -17.09 72.28 -13.48
C VAL A 578 -15.58 72.06 -13.60
N THR A 579 -14.79 72.71 -12.76
CA THR A 579 -13.33 72.53 -12.66
C THR A 579 -12.97 72.05 -11.27
N PHE A 580 -12.19 70.98 -11.17
CA PHE A 580 -11.64 70.51 -9.90
C PHE A 580 -10.21 71.03 -9.71
N LEU A 581 -9.88 71.41 -8.48
CA LEU A 581 -8.53 71.74 -8.06
C LEU A 581 -7.96 70.56 -7.25
N VAL A 582 -6.99 69.86 -7.82
CA VAL A 582 -6.35 68.67 -7.23
C VAL A 582 -4.85 68.95 -7.14
N GLU A 583 -4.29 68.97 -5.94
CA GLU A 583 -2.87 69.33 -5.70
C GLU A 583 -2.46 70.66 -6.38
N GLY A 584 -3.38 71.63 -6.43
CA GLY A 584 -3.17 72.93 -7.07
C GLY A 584 -3.24 72.93 -8.60
N LYS A 585 -3.49 71.77 -9.24
CA LYS A 585 -3.70 71.65 -10.69
C LYS A 585 -5.20 71.66 -11.02
N ARG A 586 -5.55 72.24 -12.17
CA ARG A 586 -6.94 72.29 -12.66
C ARG A 586 -7.28 71.07 -13.50
N PHE A 587 -8.41 70.43 -13.19
CA PHE A 587 -8.98 69.34 -13.95
C PHE A 587 -10.37 69.75 -14.46
N TYR A 588 -10.55 69.80 -15.78
CA TYR A 588 -11.82 70.18 -16.40
C TYR A 588 -12.76 68.96 -16.49
N ALA A 589 -13.99 69.12 -16.03
CA ALA A 589 -14.97 68.03 -16.00
C ALA A 589 -16.38 68.48 -16.41
N HIS A 590 -17.24 67.48 -16.60
CA HIS A 590 -18.62 67.61 -17.07
C HIS A 590 -19.56 67.01 -16.03
N ARG A 591 -20.42 67.83 -15.40
CA ARG A 591 -21.36 67.41 -14.36
C ARG A 591 -22.24 66.26 -14.83
N ILE A 592 -22.65 66.27 -16.10
CA ILE A 592 -23.47 65.19 -16.66
C ILE A 592 -22.81 63.79 -16.58
N ALA A 593 -21.49 63.69 -16.81
CA ALA A 593 -20.76 62.43 -16.70
C ALA A 593 -20.61 61.98 -15.24
N LEU A 594 -20.35 62.94 -14.35
CA LEU A 594 -20.19 62.71 -12.91
C LEU A 594 -21.50 62.25 -12.25
N LEU A 595 -22.59 62.96 -12.52
CA LEU A 595 -23.95 62.68 -12.01
C LEU A 595 -24.46 61.30 -12.48
N ALA A 596 -24.14 60.93 -13.73
CA ALA A 596 -24.53 59.66 -14.32
C ALA A 596 -23.76 58.46 -13.73
N SER A 597 -22.51 58.68 -13.30
CA SER A 597 -21.61 57.57 -12.95
C SER A 597 -21.40 57.38 -11.45
N SER A 598 -21.73 58.38 -10.61
CA SER A 598 -21.43 58.36 -9.17
C SER A 598 -22.54 59.02 -8.36
N ASP A 599 -23.08 58.27 -7.39
CA ASP A 599 -24.05 58.80 -6.43
C ASP A 599 -23.42 59.83 -5.46
N ALA A 600 -22.11 59.74 -5.19
CA ALA A 600 -21.42 60.72 -4.37
C ALA A 600 -21.34 62.09 -5.07
N PHE A 601 -21.01 62.12 -6.36
CA PHE A 601 -21.05 63.35 -7.15
C PHE A 601 -22.47 63.86 -7.33
N ARG A 602 -23.46 62.98 -7.48
CA ARG A 602 -24.89 63.36 -7.48
C ARG A 602 -25.31 64.05 -6.19
N ALA A 603 -24.94 63.49 -5.04
CA ALA A 603 -25.18 64.12 -3.75
C ALA A 603 -24.48 65.49 -3.63
N MET A 604 -23.25 65.61 -4.14
CA MET A 604 -22.47 66.86 -4.14
C MET A 604 -23.14 67.99 -4.95
N PHE A 605 -23.69 67.67 -6.14
CA PHE A 605 -24.20 68.67 -7.08
C PHE A 605 -25.71 68.91 -7.02
N ASP A 606 -26.51 67.90 -6.67
CA ASP A 606 -27.97 68.01 -6.56
C ASP A 606 -28.44 68.21 -5.10
N GLY A 607 -27.57 67.95 -4.12
CA GLY A 607 -27.84 68.16 -2.70
C GLY A 607 -27.81 69.63 -2.26
N GLY A 608 -28.03 69.87 -0.97
CA GLY A 608 -27.98 71.21 -0.36
C GLY A 608 -26.56 71.69 0.00
N TYR A 609 -25.52 71.15 -0.64
CA TYR A 609 -24.12 71.43 -0.31
C TYR A 609 -23.60 72.72 -0.96
N ARG A 610 -22.49 73.27 -0.44
CA ARG A 610 -21.91 74.55 -0.92
C ARG A 610 -21.38 74.44 -2.36
N GLU A 611 -21.05 73.23 -2.77
CA GLU A 611 -20.48 72.85 -4.05
C GLU A 611 -21.50 72.86 -5.20
N LYS A 612 -22.80 72.92 -4.88
CA LYS A 612 -23.89 72.92 -5.86
C LYS A 612 -23.71 74.00 -6.94
N ASP A 613 -23.40 75.22 -6.54
CA ASP A 613 -23.25 76.37 -7.44
C ASP A 613 -21.77 76.74 -7.69
N ALA A 614 -20.82 75.96 -7.15
CA ALA A 614 -19.39 76.24 -7.29
C ALA A 614 -18.88 75.79 -8.67
N ARG A 615 -18.09 76.66 -9.31
CA ARG A 615 -17.39 76.34 -10.58
C ARG A 615 -16.01 75.73 -10.36
N ASP A 616 -15.31 76.13 -9.31
CA ASP A 616 -14.02 75.58 -8.90
C ASP A 616 -14.24 74.82 -7.57
N ILE A 617 -13.97 73.51 -7.56
CA ILE A 617 -14.15 72.64 -6.39
C ILE A 617 -12.79 72.04 -6.02
N GLU A 618 -12.37 72.24 -4.77
CA GLU A 618 -11.13 71.65 -4.26
C GLU A 618 -11.36 70.20 -3.85
N ILE A 619 -10.48 69.29 -4.29
CA ILE A 619 -10.50 67.88 -3.92
C ILE A 619 -9.32 67.63 -2.98
N PRO A 620 -9.54 67.60 -1.66
CA PRO A 620 -8.48 67.37 -0.70
C PRO A 620 -8.09 65.88 -0.63
N ASN A 621 -6.84 65.60 -0.29
CA ASN A 621 -6.32 64.26 0.04
C ASN A 621 -6.41 63.20 -1.07
N ILE A 622 -6.43 63.62 -2.34
CA ILE A 622 -6.33 62.72 -3.50
C ILE A 622 -5.18 63.20 -4.38
N ARG A 623 -4.27 62.29 -4.72
CA ARG A 623 -3.17 62.54 -5.65
C ARG A 623 -3.70 62.79 -7.06
N TRP A 624 -3.03 63.65 -7.82
CA TRP A 624 -3.39 63.94 -9.22
C TRP A 624 -3.61 62.65 -10.05
N ASP A 625 -2.65 61.73 -10.01
CA ASP A 625 -2.68 60.50 -10.84
C ASP A 625 -3.88 59.60 -10.52
N VAL A 626 -4.28 59.54 -9.24
CA VAL A 626 -5.43 58.76 -8.76
C VAL A 626 -6.74 59.40 -9.22
N PHE A 627 -6.83 60.73 -9.09
CA PHE A 627 -7.99 61.48 -9.55
C PHE A 627 -8.17 61.37 -11.06
N GLU A 628 -7.07 61.47 -11.82
CA GLU A 628 -7.08 61.32 -13.27
C GLU A 628 -7.58 59.94 -13.71
N LEU A 629 -7.08 58.86 -13.10
CA LEU A 629 -7.55 57.49 -13.40
C LEU A 629 -9.02 57.28 -13.03
N MET A 630 -9.45 57.81 -11.88
CA MET A 630 -10.85 57.78 -11.47
C MET A 630 -11.75 58.50 -12.49
N MET A 631 -11.32 59.67 -12.95
CA MET A 631 -12.03 60.44 -13.96
C MET A 631 -12.03 59.76 -15.33
N ARG A 632 -10.93 59.11 -15.74
CA ARG A 632 -10.91 58.29 -16.96
C ARG A 632 -11.96 57.19 -16.91
N PHE A 633 -12.03 56.46 -15.79
CA PHE A 633 -13.06 55.43 -15.61
C PHE A 633 -14.49 55.99 -15.73
N ILE A 634 -14.78 57.16 -15.14
CA ILE A 634 -16.11 57.80 -15.25
C ILE A 634 -16.47 58.09 -16.72
N TYR A 635 -15.50 58.44 -17.56
CA TYR A 635 -15.75 58.85 -18.93
C TYR A 635 -15.78 57.68 -19.92
N THR A 636 -15.11 56.58 -19.62
CA THR A 636 -14.88 55.47 -20.56
C THR A 636 -15.47 54.14 -20.10
N GLY A 637 -15.72 53.98 -18.80
CA GLY A 637 -16.17 52.73 -18.17
C GLY A 637 -15.08 51.69 -17.99
N SER A 638 -13.83 51.99 -18.38
CA SER A 638 -12.72 51.04 -18.30
C SER A 638 -11.40 51.78 -18.10
N VAL A 639 -10.55 51.24 -17.23
CA VAL A 639 -9.22 51.77 -16.96
C VAL A 639 -8.29 50.62 -16.56
N GLU A 640 -7.01 50.72 -16.91
CA GLU A 640 -5.98 49.83 -16.41
C GLU A 640 -5.50 50.33 -15.04
N VAL A 641 -5.63 49.49 -14.02
CA VAL A 641 -5.21 49.81 -12.65
C VAL A 641 -3.85 49.16 -12.40
N THR A 642 -2.85 49.98 -12.06
CA THR A 642 -1.50 49.53 -11.68
C THR A 642 -1.41 49.24 -10.19
N ASN A 643 -0.54 48.31 -9.78
CA ASN A 643 -0.38 47.92 -8.37
C ASN A 643 0.00 49.10 -7.46
N GLU A 644 0.79 50.05 -7.97
CA GLU A 644 1.24 51.24 -7.24
C GLU A 644 0.07 52.17 -6.83
N LEU A 645 -0.93 52.29 -7.70
CA LEU A 645 -2.06 53.20 -7.50
C LEU A 645 -3.32 52.48 -7.00
N ALA A 646 -3.36 51.14 -7.07
CA ALA A 646 -4.57 50.36 -6.80
C ALA A 646 -5.15 50.61 -5.40
N GLN A 647 -4.31 50.74 -4.37
CA GLN A 647 -4.80 51.01 -3.02
C GLN A 647 -5.39 52.41 -2.91
N ASP A 648 -4.71 53.45 -3.38
CA ASP A 648 -5.22 54.83 -3.33
C ASP A 648 -6.48 55.00 -4.19
N LEU A 649 -6.51 54.32 -5.34
CA LEU A 649 -7.66 54.29 -6.23
C LEU A 649 -8.83 53.52 -5.62
N LEU A 650 -8.60 52.46 -4.85
CA LEU A 650 -9.64 51.77 -4.08
C LEU A 650 -10.30 52.72 -3.08
N ARG A 651 -9.50 53.51 -2.35
CA ARG A 651 -10.00 54.52 -1.38
C ARG A 651 -10.87 55.56 -2.07
N ALA A 652 -10.40 56.09 -3.20
CA ALA A 652 -11.15 57.05 -4.00
C ALA A 652 -12.43 56.43 -4.59
N ALA A 653 -12.35 55.22 -5.15
CA ALA A 653 -13.50 54.54 -5.71
C ALA A 653 -14.59 54.26 -4.68
N ASP A 654 -14.23 53.86 -3.46
CA ASP A 654 -15.17 53.70 -2.34
C ASP A 654 -15.76 55.05 -1.91
N GLN A 655 -14.92 56.08 -1.72
CA GLN A 655 -15.34 57.43 -1.34
C GLN A 655 -16.36 58.04 -2.33
N TYR A 656 -16.17 57.79 -3.64
CA TYR A 656 -17.06 58.28 -4.70
C TYR A 656 -18.09 57.25 -5.16
N LEU A 657 -18.26 56.12 -4.46
CA LEU A 657 -19.25 55.08 -4.75
C LEU A 657 -19.18 54.53 -6.19
N LEU A 658 -17.97 54.37 -6.71
CA LEU A 658 -17.68 53.84 -8.04
C LEU A 658 -17.46 52.32 -7.98
N GLU A 659 -18.54 51.55 -7.83
CA GLU A 659 -18.49 50.10 -7.61
C GLU A 659 -17.73 49.30 -8.69
N GLY A 660 -17.81 49.72 -9.95
CA GLY A 660 -17.07 49.08 -11.05
C GLY A 660 -15.56 49.30 -10.93
N LEU A 661 -15.14 50.53 -10.64
CA LEU A 661 -13.73 50.87 -10.43
C LEU A 661 -13.18 50.22 -9.17
N LYS A 662 -13.97 50.23 -8.10
CA LYS A 662 -13.64 49.57 -6.83
C LYS A 662 -13.27 48.11 -7.06
N ARG A 663 -14.06 47.38 -7.85
CA ARG A 663 -13.74 45.99 -8.21
C ARG A 663 -12.48 45.81 -9.04
N LEU A 664 -12.21 46.69 -9.99
CA LEU A 664 -10.96 46.65 -10.74
C LEU A 664 -9.78 46.79 -9.78
N CYS A 665 -9.87 47.71 -8.81
CA CYS A 665 -8.86 47.87 -7.77
C CYS A 665 -8.75 46.62 -6.89
N GLU A 666 -9.88 46.05 -6.43
CA GLU A 666 -9.91 44.81 -5.65
C GLU A 666 -9.23 43.65 -6.38
N TYR A 667 -9.51 43.49 -7.68
CA TYR A 667 -8.92 42.45 -8.52
C TYR A 667 -7.41 42.64 -8.68
N THR A 668 -6.96 43.86 -8.96
CA THR A 668 -5.54 44.19 -9.07
C THR A 668 -4.81 43.93 -7.75
N ILE A 669 -5.35 44.39 -6.62
CA ILE A 669 -4.75 44.17 -5.29
C ILE A 669 -4.72 42.67 -4.94
N ALA A 670 -5.80 41.94 -5.28
CA ALA A 670 -5.92 40.52 -5.00
C ALA A 670 -4.82 39.66 -5.66
N GLN A 671 -4.28 40.09 -6.81
CA GLN A 671 -3.19 39.37 -7.50
C GLN A 671 -1.86 39.43 -6.75
N ASP A 672 -1.66 40.46 -5.93
CA ASP A 672 -0.42 40.69 -5.18
C ASP A 672 -0.50 40.22 -3.72
N VAL A 673 -1.61 39.59 -3.31
CA VAL A 673 -1.76 39.05 -1.95
C VAL A 673 -0.75 37.92 -1.71
N ASN A 674 0.04 38.08 -0.64
CA ASN A 674 1.08 37.15 -0.23
C ASN A 674 1.16 37.09 1.30
N LEU A 675 2.07 36.25 1.83
CA LEU A 675 2.19 36.03 3.28
C LEU A 675 2.47 37.32 4.06
N ASP A 676 3.20 38.26 3.46
CA ASP A 676 3.71 39.47 4.12
C ASP A 676 2.70 40.59 4.17
N ASN A 677 1.84 40.72 3.15
CA ASN A 677 0.86 41.80 3.07
C ASN A 677 -0.58 41.37 3.38
N VAL A 678 -0.90 40.08 3.53
CA VAL A 678 -2.30 39.61 3.67
C VAL A 678 -3.05 40.25 4.84
N SER A 679 -2.37 40.55 5.95
CA SER A 679 -3.01 41.22 7.09
C SER A 679 -3.40 42.65 6.74
N ASP A 680 -2.50 43.40 6.11
CA ASP A 680 -2.74 44.77 5.67
C ASP A 680 -3.80 44.83 4.56
N MET A 681 -3.79 43.87 3.62
CA MET A 681 -4.80 43.76 2.57
C MET A 681 -6.18 43.39 3.14
N TYR A 682 -6.22 42.55 4.17
CA TYR A 682 -7.45 42.26 4.89
C TYR A 682 -7.99 43.52 5.59
N ASP A 683 -7.13 44.27 6.29
CA ASP A 683 -7.52 45.54 6.94
C ASP A 683 -8.00 46.59 5.92
N LEU A 684 -7.33 46.70 4.78
CA LEU A 684 -7.74 47.55 3.67
C LEU A 684 -9.13 47.15 3.16
N SER A 685 -9.37 45.84 3.00
CA SER A 685 -10.67 45.32 2.57
C SER A 685 -11.78 45.57 3.59
N GLU A 686 -11.45 45.63 4.88
CA GLU A 686 -12.38 45.94 5.95
C GLU A 686 -12.74 47.43 5.95
N ALA A 687 -11.73 48.29 5.91
CA ALA A 687 -11.87 49.75 5.93
C ALA A 687 -12.68 50.30 4.75
N PHE A 688 -12.51 49.74 3.56
CA PHE A 688 -13.14 50.22 2.31
C PHE A 688 -14.21 49.27 1.77
N HIS A 689 -14.78 48.40 2.61
CA HIS A 689 -15.86 47.48 2.24
C HIS A 689 -15.59 46.69 0.94
N ALA A 690 -14.34 46.27 0.74
CA ALA A 690 -13.86 45.68 -0.50
C ALA A 690 -14.05 44.16 -0.46
N MET A 691 -15.26 43.70 -0.81
CA MET A 691 -15.73 42.34 -0.50
C MET A 691 -15.01 41.23 -1.27
N SER A 692 -14.68 41.45 -2.54
CA SER A 692 -13.94 40.49 -3.36
C SER A 692 -12.51 40.36 -2.86
N LEU A 693 -11.84 41.48 -2.57
CA LEU A 693 -10.50 41.46 -1.95
C LEU A 693 -10.52 40.75 -0.60
N ARG A 694 -11.54 41.02 0.24
CA ARG A 694 -11.72 40.36 1.53
C ARG A 694 -11.83 38.85 1.41
N HIS A 695 -12.66 38.37 0.48
CA HIS A 695 -12.79 36.94 0.21
C HIS A 695 -11.46 36.32 -0.24
N THR A 696 -10.73 36.98 -1.14
CA THR A 696 -9.40 36.52 -1.56
C THR A 696 -8.44 36.41 -0.37
N CYS A 697 -8.40 37.42 0.50
CA CYS A 697 -7.56 37.39 1.71
C CYS A 697 -7.95 36.21 2.62
N VAL A 698 -9.24 36.00 2.86
CA VAL A 698 -9.73 34.89 3.70
C VAL A 698 -9.37 33.52 3.11
N LEU A 699 -9.53 33.33 1.80
CA LEU A 699 -9.16 32.07 1.14
C LEU A 699 -7.65 31.84 1.20
N PHE A 700 -6.85 32.89 0.96
CA PHE A 700 -5.41 32.82 1.09
C PHE A 700 -4.96 32.46 2.52
N ILE A 701 -5.64 33.02 3.54
CA ILE A 701 -5.39 32.69 4.95
C ILE A 701 -5.66 31.21 5.23
N LEU A 702 -6.75 30.66 4.70
CA LEU A 702 -7.06 29.23 4.86
C LEU A 702 -6.09 28.32 4.11
N GLU A 703 -5.65 28.74 2.92
CA GLU A 703 -4.72 27.98 2.07
C GLU A 703 -3.31 27.91 2.66
N GLN A 704 -2.81 29.03 3.17
CA GLN A 704 -1.45 29.16 3.73
C GLN A 704 -1.43 29.14 5.26
N PHE A 705 -2.43 28.47 5.85
CA PHE A 705 -2.69 28.51 7.28
C PHE A 705 -1.50 28.05 8.15
N ASP A 706 -0.83 26.99 7.72
CA ASP A 706 0.36 26.40 8.32
C ASP A 706 1.53 27.39 8.44
N LYS A 707 1.64 28.33 7.52
CA LYS A 707 2.67 29.39 7.55
C LYS A 707 2.20 30.59 8.37
N ILE A 708 0.93 30.98 8.21
CA ILE A 708 0.36 32.18 8.82
C ILE A 708 0.17 31.99 10.34
N CYS A 709 -0.14 30.78 10.81
CA CYS A 709 -0.38 30.51 12.23
C CYS A 709 0.84 30.74 13.13
N THR A 710 2.04 30.79 12.54
CA THR A 710 3.30 31.06 13.25
C THR A 710 3.61 32.55 13.41
N ARG A 711 2.87 33.43 12.71
CA ARG A 711 3.12 34.88 12.72
C ARG A 711 2.49 35.58 13.93
N PRO A 712 3.11 36.66 14.44
CA PRO A 712 2.52 37.46 15.51
C PRO A 712 1.19 38.09 15.05
N GLY A 713 0.22 38.21 15.96
CA GLY A 713 -1.10 38.78 15.66
C GLY A 713 -2.10 37.81 15.02
N PHE A 714 -1.68 36.58 14.66
CA PHE A 714 -2.53 35.58 14.03
C PHE A 714 -3.84 35.30 14.78
N SER A 715 -3.79 35.19 16.11
CA SER A 715 -4.98 34.91 16.92
C SER A 715 -6.05 35.99 16.78
N GLN A 716 -5.65 37.25 16.65
CA GLN A 716 -6.55 38.38 16.45
C GLN A 716 -7.10 38.37 15.01
N LEU A 717 -6.25 38.07 14.04
CA LEU A 717 -6.65 37.94 12.63
C LEU A 717 -7.73 36.85 12.47
N ILE A 718 -7.52 35.65 13.02
CA ILE A 718 -8.50 34.56 12.92
C ILE A 718 -9.82 34.88 13.61
N GLN A 719 -9.79 35.55 14.76
CA GLN A 719 -11.03 35.99 15.43
C GLN A 719 -11.86 36.95 14.55
N ARG A 720 -11.21 37.79 13.74
CA ARG A 720 -11.87 38.69 12.78
C ARG A 720 -12.32 37.97 11.51
N VAL A 721 -11.58 36.96 11.06
CA VAL A 721 -11.89 36.19 9.85
C VAL A 721 -13.07 35.23 10.04
N ILE A 722 -13.29 34.68 11.25
CA ILE A 722 -14.37 33.71 11.51
C ILE A 722 -15.78 34.25 11.18
N PRO A 723 -16.17 35.45 11.64
CA PRO A 723 -17.45 36.07 11.24
C PRO A 723 -17.60 36.20 9.72
N GLU A 724 -16.53 36.59 9.02
CA GLU A 724 -16.54 36.74 7.57
C GLU A 724 -16.67 35.42 6.84
N LEU A 725 -16.00 34.35 7.31
CA LEU A 725 -16.19 33.00 6.80
C LEU A 725 -17.64 32.53 6.97
N ARG A 726 -18.26 32.79 8.12
CA ARG A 726 -19.67 32.46 8.35
C ARG A 726 -20.57 33.18 7.34
N ASN A 727 -20.34 34.47 7.10
CA ASN A 727 -21.08 35.26 6.12
C ASN A 727 -20.86 34.78 4.68
N PHE A 728 -19.62 34.45 4.33
CA PHE A 728 -19.25 33.92 3.02
C PHE A 728 -20.00 32.63 2.72
N PHE A 729 -19.94 31.63 3.60
CA PHE A 729 -20.62 30.35 3.39
C PHE A 729 -22.15 30.48 3.41
N ALA A 730 -22.72 31.34 4.26
CA ALA A 730 -24.15 31.61 4.27
C ALA A 730 -24.66 32.20 2.93
N LYS A 731 -23.81 32.94 2.20
CA LYS A 731 -24.11 33.47 0.86
C LYS A 731 -23.81 32.43 -0.24
N ALA A 732 -22.65 31.78 -0.18
CA ALA A 732 -22.18 30.87 -1.21
C ALA A 732 -23.01 29.58 -1.29
N LEU A 733 -23.56 29.11 -0.17
CA LEU A 733 -24.40 27.90 -0.09
C LEU A 733 -25.91 28.23 -0.15
N ARG A 734 -26.29 29.32 -0.84
CA ARG A 734 -27.70 29.64 -1.12
C ARG A 734 -28.29 28.67 -2.15
N PRO A 735 -29.59 28.37 -2.09
CA PRO A 735 -30.21 27.55 -3.12
C PRO A 735 -30.16 28.34 -4.43
N SER A 736 -29.58 27.75 -5.48
CA SER A 736 -29.73 28.27 -6.83
C SER A 736 -31.22 28.31 -7.13
N HIS A 737 -31.81 29.49 -7.35
CA HIS A 737 -33.15 29.60 -7.94
C HIS A 737 -33.10 29.12 -9.40
N ARG A 738 -32.96 27.82 -9.60
CA ARG A 738 -33.10 27.11 -10.88
C ARG A 738 -33.73 25.75 -10.64
N SER A 739 -34.97 25.75 -10.16
CA SER A 739 -35.91 24.62 -10.24
C SER A 739 -37.24 24.98 -9.55
N ALA A 740 -37.86 26.08 -9.98
CA ALA A 740 -39.28 26.32 -9.70
C ALA A 740 -39.82 27.34 -10.71
N GLN A 741 -40.12 26.87 -11.91
CA GLN A 741 -41.30 27.37 -12.62
C GLN A 741 -42.22 26.16 -12.84
N PRO A 742 -43.54 26.33 -12.59
CA PRO A 742 -44.51 25.23 -12.54
C PRO A 742 -44.68 24.50 -13.88
#